data_AF-A0A938F5N6-F1
#
_entry.id   AF-A0A938F5N6-F1
#
_cell.length_a   1.000
_cell.length_b   1.000
_cell.length_c   1.000
_cell.angle_alpha   90.00
_cell.angle_beta   90.00
_cell.angle_gamma   90.00
#
_symmetry.space_group_name_H-M   'P 1'
#
loop_
_entity.id
_entity.type
_entity.pdbx_description
1 polymer ?
#
loop_
_entity_poly.entity_id
_entity_poly.type
_entity_poly.pdbx_seq_one_letter_code
_entity_poly.pdbx_strand_id
1 'polypeptide(L)'
;MSPVTDEVLTRFPVREFARRGLVHLSLSTVAIAQPLLGLYGENLAVFTSARFQGAVIVWFAVAAILVPPLVLTILDVGITAALSRRAPRLASAAHPAVVFVGLWACMASVFHSVSVGPWPIDAILTAAVAVAGVVGYRRVAPVRTWLTWISPLAPAVLVLFVVSVSSLVWVPAPETVEATPGGGAQTTSVLWIQLDEAPLFPLVGADGAANAARFPGFAALAARSTWYPNALTVSQHTAVAVPSMLSGLAPDYSRQPVSGDHRRNVFSLVGSSHVLDVVEEVTALCPGIECVAGAVTPTSAPGQRGTDNSGPVVRRRASFGAFLSDAAVVLGHRLLPAGLRDWLPPIDEGWGGFGDQAGGSGNIGTDDDTEPGANQPSPGGAASVAPSREKPRGHAGRTAAIEAMVTRTLASTDPAFRFIHVLLPHRPWVLAPDLRKSQKMSADPRPDTIPDRRRDNYQSLLNQYVAVDGIISRMIGSLSASPVWDDLMLIVTADHGITFVPGQSYRDTVNPQNRSTLDDIYRVPFFVKYPGQREGLVDECAASTLDLFATVQATLRIDSGWETDGLDLSSSCPDERNRVATWPGGSTPMTVNTDDLEERVAWYGRWVDADGDVDAIYRTGPAGELVGTRAPTDAGRDERFRVRLGNDEEFTGVGSAPFEPVPTRAVGTIKASTALPDGTEVLVAVDGIIVGEVREASDARPGEWTHFSASLMSRLIGPGDHEVTFWTARRPLAGGRWVLRRIG
;
A
#
# COMPACT_ATOMS: atom_id res chain seq x y z
N MET A 1 8.01 45.86 2.49
CA MET A 1 7.92 46.11 1.04
C MET A 1 9.25 46.71 0.62
N SER A 2 10.03 45.98 -0.18
CA SER A 2 11.47 46.21 -0.41
C SER A 2 11.69 46.80 -1.82
N PRO A 3 12.70 47.66 -2.07
CA PRO A 3 12.81 48.47 -3.29
C PRO A 3 13.13 47.69 -4.59
N VAL A 4 13.25 46.38 -4.52
CA VAL A 4 13.68 45.52 -5.64
C VAL A 4 12.56 45.27 -6.66
N THR A 5 11.29 45.40 -6.26
CA THR A 5 10.14 45.10 -7.14
C THR A 5 9.82 46.22 -8.14
N ASP A 6 10.09 47.49 -7.84
CA ASP A 6 9.71 48.61 -8.72
C ASP A 6 10.68 48.86 -9.89
N GLU A 7 11.95 48.46 -9.78
CA GLU A 7 12.93 48.67 -10.86
C GLU A 7 12.84 47.62 -11.99
N VAL A 8 12.20 46.48 -11.73
CA VAL A 8 12.00 45.40 -12.71
C VAL A 8 10.76 45.66 -13.58
N LEU A 9 9.68 46.21 -12.99
CA LEU A 9 8.41 46.47 -13.69
C LEU A 9 8.44 47.71 -14.60
N THR A 10 9.37 48.64 -14.39
CA THR A 10 9.47 49.88 -15.18
C THR A 10 10.21 49.73 -16.52
N ARG A 11 10.83 48.57 -16.80
CA ARG A 11 11.64 48.33 -18.02
C ARG A 11 11.12 47.25 -18.97
N PHE A 12 10.01 46.60 -18.66
CA PHE A 12 9.41 45.57 -19.51
C PHE A 12 7.94 45.91 -19.83
N PRO A 13 7.52 46.02 -21.10
CA PRO A 13 6.15 46.39 -21.42
C PRO A 13 5.18 45.29 -20.94
N VAL A 14 4.11 45.70 -20.26
CA VAL A 14 3.07 44.81 -19.69
C VAL A 14 2.52 43.81 -20.72
N ARG A 15 2.43 44.22 -21.99
CA ARG A 15 1.99 43.35 -23.11
C ARG A 15 2.94 42.18 -23.37
N GLU A 16 4.25 42.38 -23.25
CA GLU A 16 5.25 41.33 -23.45
C GLU A 16 5.25 40.37 -22.25
N PHE A 17 5.11 40.90 -21.03
CA PHE A 17 4.94 40.10 -19.81
C PHE A 17 3.71 39.19 -19.94
N ALA A 18 2.56 39.74 -20.36
CA ALA A 18 1.33 38.98 -20.56
C ALA A 18 1.48 37.90 -21.64
N ARG A 19 2.11 38.22 -22.78
CA ARG A 19 2.31 37.24 -23.86
C ARG A 19 3.18 36.06 -23.43
N ARG A 20 4.31 36.34 -22.74
CA ARG A 20 5.19 35.29 -22.21
C ARG A 20 4.49 34.50 -21.12
N GLY A 21 3.76 35.18 -20.24
CA GLY A 21 2.94 34.58 -19.19
C GLY A 21 1.91 33.58 -19.71
N LEU A 22 1.21 33.89 -20.80
CA LEU A 22 0.24 32.97 -21.41
C LEU A 22 0.91 31.70 -21.96
N VAL A 23 2.10 31.81 -22.55
CA VAL A 23 2.86 30.63 -23.00
C VAL A 23 3.29 29.78 -21.80
N HIS A 24 3.81 30.40 -20.74
CA HIS A 24 4.17 29.66 -19.53
C HIS A 24 2.95 29.03 -18.85
N LEU A 25 1.79 29.70 -18.85
CA LEU A 25 0.53 29.16 -18.33
C LEU A 25 0.11 27.91 -19.08
N SER A 26 0.12 27.95 -20.42
CA SER A 26 -0.18 26.77 -21.24
C SER A 26 0.74 25.59 -20.95
N LEU A 27 2.06 25.81 -20.96
CA LEU A 27 3.05 24.75 -20.74
C LEU A 27 2.95 24.19 -19.31
N SER A 28 2.84 25.06 -18.30
CA SER A 28 2.70 24.63 -16.90
C SER A 28 1.37 23.92 -16.64
N THR A 29 0.30 24.30 -17.34
CA THR A 29 -0.99 23.63 -17.20
C THR A 29 -0.90 22.19 -17.70
N VAL A 30 -0.30 21.96 -18.87
CA VAL A 30 -0.15 20.62 -19.44
C VAL A 30 0.85 19.77 -18.66
N ALA A 31 1.99 20.35 -18.27
CA ALA A 31 3.05 19.60 -17.58
C ALA A 31 2.76 19.36 -16.09
N ILE A 32 2.11 20.30 -15.40
CA ILE A 32 2.01 20.29 -13.93
C ILE A 32 0.55 20.26 -13.50
N ALA A 33 -0.23 21.29 -13.84
CA ALA A 33 -1.53 21.49 -13.21
C ALA A 33 -2.54 20.39 -13.60
N GLN A 34 -2.62 20.00 -14.87
CA GLN A 34 -3.56 18.98 -15.32
C GLN A 34 -3.22 17.59 -14.76
N PRO A 35 -1.98 17.08 -14.82
CA PRO A 35 -1.65 15.78 -14.23
C PRO A 35 -1.86 15.77 -12.70
N LEU A 36 -1.46 16.83 -12.01
CA LEU A 36 -1.59 16.92 -10.55
C LEU A 36 -3.06 17.02 -10.11
N LEU A 37 -3.82 17.94 -10.71
CA LEU A 37 -5.22 18.15 -10.34
C LEU A 37 -6.13 17.03 -10.87
N GLY A 38 -5.81 16.41 -12.00
CA GLY A 38 -6.49 15.20 -12.47
C GLY A 38 -6.35 14.08 -11.44
N LEU A 39 -5.11 13.77 -11.04
CA LEU A 39 -4.83 12.74 -10.04
C LEU A 39 -5.52 13.02 -8.70
N TYR A 40 -5.41 14.24 -8.17
CA TYR A 40 -6.03 14.61 -6.90
C TYR A 40 -7.56 14.70 -6.99
N GLY A 41 -8.08 15.02 -8.18
CA GLY A 41 -9.51 15.07 -8.47
C GLY A 41 -10.15 13.69 -8.64
N GLU A 42 -9.36 12.67 -8.98
CA GLU A 42 -9.77 11.26 -9.01
C GLU A 42 -9.52 10.55 -7.66
N ASN A 43 -8.73 11.14 -6.76
CA ASN A 43 -8.32 10.55 -5.48
C ASN A 43 -8.60 11.50 -4.31
N LEU A 44 -9.88 11.74 -4.02
CA LEU A 44 -10.34 12.69 -3.00
C LEU A 44 -9.84 12.37 -1.58
N ALA A 45 -9.51 11.10 -1.32
CA ALA A 45 -8.96 10.62 -0.04
C ALA A 45 -7.68 11.35 0.40
N VAL A 46 -6.92 11.90 -0.55
CA VAL A 46 -5.73 12.72 -0.28
C VAL A 46 -6.07 13.98 0.52
N PHE A 47 -7.19 14.65 0.21
CA PHE A 47 -7.61 15.85 0.92
C PHE A 47 -8.21 15.53 2.29
N THR A 48 -9.01 14.47 2.36
CA THR A 48 -9.69 14.10 3.61
C THR A 48 -8.75 13.53 4.66
N SER A 49 -7.78 12.71 4.25
CA SER A 49 -6.70 12.21 5.13
C SER A 49 -5.88 13.37 5.71
N ALA A 50 -5.63 14.41 4.92
CA ALA A 50 -5.00 15.65 5.35
C ALA A 50 -5.94 16.60 6.12
N ARG A 51 -7.24 16.28 6.20
CA ARG A 51 -8.33 17.07 6.81
C ARG A 51 -8.51 18.45 6.16
N PHE A 52 -8.43 18.50 4.83
CA PHE A 52 -8.77 19.66 4.01
C PHE A 52 -10.18 19.52 3.44
N GLN A 53 -10.99 20.57 3.60
CA GLN A 53 -12.35 20.70 3.08
C GLN A 53 -12.63 22.17 2.73
N GLY A 54 -13.61 22.41 1.87
CA GLY A 54 -14.06 23.75 1.49
C GLY A 54 -13.04 24.52 0.64
N ALA A 55 -12.97 25.84 0.84
CA ALA A 55 -12.23 26.76 -0.02
C ALA A 55 -10.72 26.47 -0.14
N VAL A 56 -10.11 25.78 0.83
CA VAL A 56 -8.67 25.46 0.81
C VAL A 56 -8.31 24.54 -0.37
N ILE A 57 -9.21 23.64 -0.78
CA ILE A 57 -9.01 22.74 -1.92
C ILE A 57 -9.01 23.54 -3.23
N VAL A 58 -9.91 24.51 -3.34
CA VAL A 58 -9.95 25.43 -4.49
C VAL A 58 -8.68 26.29 -4.53
N TRP A 59 -8.20 26.78 -3.39
CA TRP A 59 -6.93 27.52 -3.32
C TRP A 59 -5.72 26.68 -3.72
N PHE A 60 -5.70 25.40 -3.37
CA PHE A 60 -4.68 24.47 -3.85
C PHE A 60 -4.69 24.38 -5.39
N ALA A 61 -5.86 24.22 -6.01
CA ALA A 61 -5.96 24.18 -7.46
C ALA A 61 -5.54 25.50 -8.14
N VAL A 62 -5.99 26.63 -7.58
CA VAL A 62 -5.58 27.95 -8.06
C VAL A 62 -4.07 28.13 -7.95
N ALA A 63 -3.47 27.69 -6.83
CA ALA A 63 -2.02 27.74 -6.65
C ALA A 63 -1.27 26.84 -7.64
N ALA A 64 -1.73 25.60 -7.85
CA ALA A 64 -1.14 24.67 -8.82
C ALA A 64 -1.18 25.21 -10.26
N ILE A 65 -2.22 25.96 -10.62
CA ILE A 65 -2.38 26.56 -11.94
C ILE A 65 -1.57 27.86 -12.10
N LEU A 66 -1.57 28.74 -11.09
CA LEU A 66 -1.04 30.10 -11.23
C LEU A 66 0.41 30.26 -10.75
N VAL A 67 0.84 29.52 -9.73
CA VAL A 67 2.18 29.71 -9.14
C VAL A 67 3.29 29.29 -10.10
N PRO A 68 3.28 28.08 -10.71
CA PRO A 68 4.35 27.69 -11.64
C PRO A 68 4.55 28.67 -12.81
N PRO A 69 3.52 29.07 -13.58
CA PRO A 69 3.74 29.99 -14.68
C PRO A 69 4.11 31.40 -14.24
N LEU A 70 3.65 31.86 -13.07
CA LEU A 70 4.06 33.14 -12.52
C LEU A 70 5.55 33.14 -12.18
N VAL A 71 6.04 32.10 -11.51
CA VAL A 71 7.46 31.94 -11.18
C VAL A 71 8.31 31.87 -12.45
N LEU A 72 7.92 31.05 -13.44
CA LEU A 72 8.63 30.96 -14.72
C LEU A 72 8.66 32.29 -15.46
N THR A 73 7.58 33.07 -15.43
CA THR A 73 7.53 34.39 -16.07
C THR A 73 8.42 35.41 -15.36
N ILE A 74 8.42 35.41 -14.02
CA ILE A 74 9.30 36.28 -13.23
C ILE A 74 10.76 35.94 -13.48
N LEU A 75 11.12 34.66 -13.52
CA LEU A 75 12.49 34.20 -13.81
C LEU A 75 12.89 34.55 -15.24
N ASP A 76 12.06 34.26 -16.24
CA ASP A 76 12.33 34.59 -17.64
C ASP A 76 12.57 36.09 -17.84
N VAL A 77 11.66 36.93 -17.33
CA VAL A 77 11.77 38.39 -17.45
C VAL A 77 12.95 38.92 -16.64
N GLY A 78 13.18 38.41 -15.43
CA GLY A 78 14.30 38.80 -14.57
C GLY A 78 15.66 38.46 -15.19
N ILE A 79 15.84 37.24 -15.71
CA ILE A 79 17.05 36.80 -16.41
C ILE A 79 17.25 37.63 -17.68
N THR A 80 16.19 37.83 -18.47
CA THR A 80 16.24 38.66 -19.68
C THR A 80 16.69 40.09 -19.34
N ALA A 81 16.10 40.70 -18.31
CA ALA A 81 16.42 42.06 -17.88
C ALA A 81 17.86 42.17 -17.36
N ALA A 82 18.31 41.23 -16.53
CA ALA A 82 19.66 41.21 -15.95
C ALA A 82 20.76 41.05 -17.02
N LEU A 83 20.51 40.24 -18.05
CA LEU A 83 21.46 39.97 -19.13
C LEU A 83 21.41 40.99 -20.26
N SER A 84 20.30 41.73 -20.42
CA SER A 84 20.07 42.64 -21.55
C SER A 84 21.20 43.66 -21.78
N ARG A 85 21.84 44.14 -20.71
CA ARG A 85 22.95 45.11 -20.78
C ARG A 85 24.33 44.48 -20.97
N ARG A 86 24.56 43.29 -20.42
CA ARG A 86 25.90 42.67 -20.34
C ARG A 86 26.15 41.67 -21.47
N ALA A 87 25.11 40.96 -21.90
CA ALA A 87 25.20 39.89 -22.89
C ALA A 87 23.89 39.79 -23.69
N PRO A 88 23.66 40.68 -24.68
CA PRO A 88 22.39 40.75 -25.42
C PRO A 88 22.06 39.46 -26.18
N ARG A 89 23.09 38.71 -26.62
CA ARG A 89 22.91 37.39 -27.25
C ARG A 89 22.31 36.38 -26.26
N LEU A 90 22.82 36.33 -25.03
CA LEU A 90 22.29 35.46 -23.97
C LEU A 90 20.89 35.89 -23.52
N ALA A 91 20.65 37.20 -23.41
CA ALA A 91 19.32 37.73 -23.09
C ALA A 91 18.25 37.30 -24.12
N SER A 92 18.59 37.27 -25.41
CA SER A 92 17.67 36.82 -26.47
C SER A 92 17.41 35.31 -26.47
N ALA A 93 18.27 34.53 -25.80
CA ALA A 93 18.13 33.08 -25.66
C ALA A 93 17.37 32.66 -24.39
N ALA A 94 17.21 33.55 -23.41
CA ALA A 94 16.57 33.25 -22.13
C ALA A 94 15.14 32.72 -22.28
N HIS A 95 14.27 33.46 -22.99
CA HIS A 95 12.88 33.04 -23.19
C HIS A 95 12.74 31.71 -23.97
N PRO A 96 13.42 31.51 -25.12
CA PRO A 96 13.44 30.21 -25.78
C PRO A 96 13.93 29.06 -24.90
N ALA A 97 14.87 29.30 -23.98
CA ALA A 97 15.35 28.28 -23.05
C ALA A 97 14.28 27.92 -22.00
N VAL A 98 13.54 28.89 -21.47
CA VAL A 98 12.42 28.62 -20.56
C VAL A 98 11.29 27.88 -21.29
N VAL A 99 10.98 28.27 -22.53
CA VAL A 99 10.01 27.56 -23.39
C VAL A 99 10.48 26.13 -23.71
N PHE A 100 11.78 25.92 -23.92
CA PHE A 100 12.36 24.58 -24.08
C PHE A 100 12.09 23.70 -22.86
N VAL A 101 12.41 24.19 -21.67
CA VAL A 101 12.19 23.44 -20.42
C VAL A 101 10.72 23.10 -20.23
N GLY A 102 9.81 24.06 -20.47
CA GLY A 102 8.38 23.83 -20.37
C GLY A 102 7.86 22.80 -21.39
N LEU A 103 8.30 22.88 -22.65
CA LEU A 103 7.94 21.91 -23.67
C LEU A 103 8.51 20.52 -23.36
N TRP A 104 9.74 20.45 -22.86
CA TRP A 104 10.36 19.19 -22.46
C TRP A 104 9.59 18.54 -21.31
N ALA A 105 9.20 19.30 -20.30
CA ALA A 105 8.34 18.83 -19.21
C ALA A 105 6.97 18.36 -19.71
N CYS A 106 6.35 19.06 -20.67
CA CYS A 106 5.11 18.58 -21.30
C CYS A 106 5.33 17.23 -22.01
N MET A 107 6.40 17.08 -22.79
CA MET A 107 6.68 15.84 -23.50
C MET A 107 6.99 14.70 -22.53
N ALA A 108 7.79 14.96 -21.49
CA ALA A 108 8.06 13.99 -20.44
C ALA A 108 6.77 13.54 -19.74
N SER A 109 5.86 14.47 -19.41
CA SER A 109 4.57 14.15 -18.79
C SER A 109 3.61 13.40 -19.70
N VAL A 110 3.53 13.75 -20.99
CA VAL A 110 2.59 13.16 -21.96
C VAL A 110 3.05 11.76 -22.38
N PHE A 111 4.34 11.58 -22.61
CA PHE A 111 4.92 10.29 -23.02
C PHE A 111 5.44 9.48 -21.85
N HIS A 112 5.08 9.83 -20.61
CA HIS A 112 5.56 9.12 -19.43
C HIS A 112 5.24 7.62 -19.45
N SER A 113 4.10 7.24 -20.04
CA SER A 113 3.65 5.84 -20.17
C SER A 113 4.09 5.16 -21.48
N VAL A 114 4.96 5.79 -22.27
CA VAL A 114 5.44 5.26 -23.55
C VAL A 114 6.96 5.29 -23.54
N SER A 115 7.58 4.15 -23.18
CA SER A 115 9.02 3.98 -23.25
C SER A 115 9.44 3.31 -24.55
N VAL A 116 10.57 3.75 -25.12
CA VAL A 116 11.19 3.10 -26.28
C VAL A 116 12.61 2.60 -25.95
N GLY A 117 12.98 2.60 -24.67
CA GLY A 117 14.26 2.11 -24.18
C GLY A 117 14.61 2.68 -22.80
N PRO A 118 15.88 2.57 -22.36
CA PRO A 118 16.31 3.11 -21.07
C PRO A 118 15.96 4.60 -20.91
N TRP A 119 15.68 5.04 -19.67
CA TRP A 119 15.24 6.42 -19.39
C TRP A 119 16.10 7.54 -20.03
N PRO A 120 17.43 7.41 -20.24
CA PRO A 120 18.19 8.44 -20.94
C PRO A 120 17.78 8.58 -22.42
N ILE A 121 17.36 7.49 -23.07
CA ILE A 121 16.88 7.50 -24.46
C ILE A 121 15.55 8.27 -24.52
N ASP A 122 14.60 7.94 -23.64
CA ASP A 122 13.32 8.64 -23.57
C ASP A 122 13.50 10.13 -23.25
N ALA A 123 14.44 10.46 -22.36
CA ALA A 123 14.81 11.83 -22.04
C ALA A 123 15.38 12.59 -23.27
N ILE A 124 16.24 11.94 -24.06
CA ILE A 124 16.81 12.52 -25.29
C ILE A 124 15.72 12.73 -26.34
N LEU A 125 14.81 11.76 -26.52
CA LEU A 125 13.74 11.84 -27.51
C LEU A 125 12.74 12.95 -27.17
N THR A 126 12.28 13.01 -25.92
CA THR A 126 11.40 14.08 -25.45
C THR A 126 12.08 15.45 -25.55
N ALA A 127 13.39 15.53 -25.27
CA ALA A 127 14.18 16.75 -25.46
C ALA A 127 14.30 17.14 -26.94
N ALA A 128 14.52 16.18 -27.85
CA ALA A 128 14.60 16.44 -29.28
C ALA A 128 13.27 17.00 -29.84
N VAL A 129 12.14 16.44 -29.40
CA VAL A 129 10.81 16.97 -29.73
C VAL A 129 10.63 18.39 -29.18
N ALA A 130 11.06 18.65 -27.94
CA ALA A 130 11.03 19.99 -27.36
C ALA A 130 11.91 21.00 -28.13
N VAL A 131 13.10 20.59 -28.61
CA VAL A 131 13.95 21.42 -29.49
C VAL A 131 13.21 21.76 -30.78
N ALA A 132 12.59 20.78 -31.44
CA ALA A 132 11.80 21.01 -32.64
C ALA A 132 10.64 21.98 -32.36
N GLY A 133 9.97 21.83 -31.21
CA GLY A 133 8.93 22.74 -30.73
C GLY A 133 9.42 24.17 -30.54
N VAL A 134 10.62 24.37 -29.96
CA VAL A 134 11.24 25.70 -29.79
C VAL A 134 11.65 26.32 -31.12
N VAL A 135 12.19 25.52 -32.04
CA VAL A 135 12.50 25.97 -33.40
C VAL A 135 11.23 26.42 -34.11
N GLY A 136 10.15 25.64 -34.01
CA GLY A 136 8.82 25.99 -34.49
C GLY A 136 8.31 27.27 -33.86
N TYR A 137 8.37 27.40 -32.53
CA TYR A 137 7.96 28.59 -31.78
C TYR A 137 8.68 29.86 -32.25
N ARG A 138 9.98 29.77 -32.56
CA ARG A 138 10.79 30.89 -33.03
C ARG A 138 10.54 31.24 -34.50
N ARG A 139 10.30 30.24 -35.36
CA ARG A 139 10.27 30.43 -36.83
C ARG A 139 8.86 30.49 -37.41
N VAL A 140 7.88 29.89 -36.75
CA VAL A 140 6.54 29.64 -37.31
C VAL A 140 5.50 30.38 -36.45
N ALA A 141 4.92 31.46 -37.00
CA ALA A 141 3.94 32.27 -36.29
C ALA A 141 2.72 31.45 -35.81
N PRO A 142 2.15 30.52 -36.60
CA PRO A 142 1.10 29.62 -36.12
C PRO A 142 1.45 28.85 -34.85
N VAL A 143 2.69 28.35 -34.69
CA VAL A 143 3.10 27.58 -33.49
C VAL A 143 3.10 28.45 -32.25
N ARG A 144 3.60 29.69 -32.35
CA ARG A 144 3.57 30.67 -31.25
C ARG A 144 2.14 31.03 -30.84
N THR A 145 1.27 31.24 -31.83
CA THR A 145 -0.15 31.51 -31.58
C THR A 145 -0.79 30.30 -30.90
N TRP A 146 -0.57 29.09 -31.43
CA TRP A 146 -1.14 27.86 -30.88
C TRP A 146 -0.75 27.62 -29.41
N LEU A 147 0.53 27.80 -29.04
CA LEU A 147 0.96 27.70 -27.64
C LEU A 147 0.26 28.72 -26.72
N THR A 148 -0.09 29.90 -27.23
CA THR A 148 -0.88 30.88 -26.46
C THR A 148 -2.34 30.47 -26.35
N TRP A 149 -2.90 29.88 -27.41
CA TRP A 149 -4.30 29.44 -27.49
C TRP A 149 -4.61 28.21 -26.63
N ILE A 150 -3.61 27.53 -26.09
CA ILE A 150 -3.80 26.49 -25.06
C ILE A 150 -4.14 27.10 -23.69
N SER A 151 -3.89 28.39 -23.44
CA SER A 151 -4.11 28.99 -22.12
C SER A 151 -5.54 28.86 -21.54
N PRO A 152 -6.63 28.78 -22.32
CA PRO A 152 -7.97 28.46 -21.81
C PRO A 152 -8.09 27.05 -21.20
N LEU A 153 -7.12 26.17 -21.41
CA LEU A 153 -7.03 24.89 -20.70
C LEU A 153 -6.91 25.10 -19.18
N ALA A 154 -6.25 26.16 -18.72
CA ALA A 154 -6.09 26.45 -17.30
C ALA A 154 -7.45 26.62 -16.57
N PRO A 155 -8.37 27.50 -16.99
CA PRO A 155 -9.71 27.56 -16.39
C PRO A 155 -10.53 26.30 -16.63
N ALA A 156 -10.35 25.58 -17.75
CA ALA A 156 -11.05 24.31 -17.98
C ALA A 156 -10.64 23.24 -16.95
N VAL A 157 -9.33 23.08 -16.70
CA VAL A 157 -8.79 22.18 -15.67
C VAL A 157 -9.28 22.57 -14.28
N LEU A 158 -9.33 23.88 -13.97
CA LEU A 158 -9.87 24.36 -12.69
C LEU A 158 -11.34 23.97 -12.52
N VAL A 159 -12.17 24.18 -13.55
CA VAL A 159 -13.60 23.84 -13.49
C VAL A 159 -13.79 22.33 -13.34
N LEU A 160 -13.09 21.52 -14.14
CA LEU A 160 -13.16 20.06 -14.05
C LEU A 160 -12.75 19.56 -12.66
N PHE A 161 -11.67 20.11 -12.10
CA PHE A 161 -11.24 19.77 -10.75
C PHE A 161 -12.27 20.18 -9.69
N VAL A 162 -12.82 21.39 -9.75
CA VAL A 162 -13.84 21.84 -8.79
C VAL A 162 -15.10 20.98 -8.84
N VAL A 163 -15.49 20.52 -10.04
CA VAL A 163 -16.59 19.56 -10.22
C VAL A 163 -16.23 18.22 -9.57
N SER A 164 -15.02 17.70 -9.82
CA SER A 164 -14.59 16.40 -9.29
C SER A 164 -14.48 16.39 -7.76
N VAL A 165 -14.07 17.51 -7.14
CA VAL A 165 -13.94 17.64 -5.67
C VAL A 165 -15.18 18.24 -4.99
N SER A 166 -16.31 18.35 -5.69
CA SER A 166 -17.49 19.08 -5.22
C SER A 166 -18.03 18.54 -3.87
N SER A 167 -17.94 17.23 -3.62
CA SER A 167 -18.34 16.59 -2.35
C SER A 167 -17.47 16.97 -1.15
N LEU A 168 -16.28 17.53 -1.38
CA LEU A 168 -15.38 18.06 -0.34
C LEU A 168 -15.41 19.59 -0.23
N VAL A 169 -15.74 20.27 -1.32
CA VAL A 169 -15.89 21.73 -1.32
C VAL A 169 -17.22 22.12 -0.67
N TRP A 170 -18.28 21.40 -1.02
CA TRP A 170 -19.63 21.56 -0.48
C TRP A 170 -20.04 20.28 0.24
N VAL A 171 -19.37 20.02 1.38
CA VAL A 171 -19.64 18.84 2.21
C VAL A 171 -21.09 18.88 2.69
N PRO A 172 -21.93 17.96 2.24
CA PRO A 172 -23.28 17.86 2.76
C PRO A 172 -23.26 17.33 4.19
N ALA A 173 -24.26 17.70 4.99
CA ALA A 173 -24.39 17.13 6.34
C ALA A 173 -24.57 15.59 6.25
N PRO A 174 -23.95 14.82 7.17
CA PRO A 174 -24.24 13.39 7.28
C PRO A 174 -25.71 13.19 7.61
N GLU A 175 -26.29 12.09 7.13
CA GLU A 175 -27.64 11.68 7.55
C GLU A 175 -27.46 10.87 8.83
N THR A 176 -27.72 11.50 9.98
CA THR A 176 -27.57 10.87 11.29
C THR A 176 -28.87 10.21 11.73
N VAL A 177 -28.73 9.10 12.46
CA VAL A 177 -29.85 8.46 13.15
C VAL A 177 -29.85 8.95 14.59
N GLU A 178 -30.94 9.57 15.03
CA GLU A 178 -31.09 9.95 16.45
C GLU A 178 -31.34 8.71 17.30
N ALA A 179 -30.59 8.57 18.39
CA ALA A 179 -30.85 7.53 19.38
C ALA A 179 -32.26 7.71 19.96
N THR A 180 -33.09 6.67 19.92
CA THR A 180 -34.47 6.74 20.42
C THR A 180 -34.47 6.97 21.94
N PRO A 181 -35.08 8.04 22.46
CA PRO A 181 -35.17 8.27 23.90
C PRO A 181 -35.98 7.15 24.56
N GLY A 182 -35.34 6.33 25.40
CA GLY A 182 -36.00 5.26 26.16
C GLY A 182 -35.81 3.84 25.64
N GLY A 183 -35.12 3.64 24.50
CA GLY A 183 -34.44 2.38 24.24
C GLY A 183 -33.33 2.22 25.28
N GLY A 184 -33.22 1.07 25.94
CA GLY A 184 -32.21 0.86 27.00
C GLY A 184 -30.81 1.34 26.57
N ALA A 185 -30.00 1.81 27.53
CA ALA A 185 -28.65 2.28 27.23
C ALA A 185 -27.91 1.23 26.39
N GLN A 186 -27.48 1.62 25.19
CA GLN A 186 -26.72 0.72 24.32
C GLN A 186 -25.34 0.54 24.95
N THR A 187 -25.13 -0.57 25.64
CA THR A 187 -23.89 -0.83 26.39
C THR A 187 -22.82 -1.54 25.55
N THR A 188 -23.21 -2.12 24.42
CA THR A 188 -22.33 -2.86 23.53
C THR A 188 -21.29 -1.94 22.89
N SER A 189 -20.01 -2.24 23.10
CA SER A 189 -18.95 -1.62 22.31
C SER A 189 -18.66 -2.45 21.07
N VAL A 190 -18.22 -1.80 19.98
CA VAL A 190 -17.77 -2.47 18.76
C VAL A 190 -16.30 -2.18 18.56
N LEU A 191 -15.51 -3.23 18.30
CA LEU A 191 -14.17 -3.13 17.74
C LEU A 191 -14.15 -3.83 16.38
N TRP A 192 -13.94 -3.09 15.32
CA TRP A 192 -13.87 -3.59 13.96
C TRP A 192 -12.48 -3.36 13.39
N ILE A 193 -11.78 -4.47 13.13
CA ILE A 193 -10.47 -4.50 12.47
C ILE A 193 -10.65 -4.97 11.04
N GLN A 194 -10.28 -4.08 10.12
CA GLN A 194 -10.39 -4.26 8.70
C GLN A 194 -8.99 -4.37 8.10
N LEU A 195 -8.61 -5.56 7.66
CA LEU A 195 -7.36 -5.85 6.97
C LEU A 195 -7.45 -5.48 5.48
N ASP A 196 -6.29 -5.37 4.82
CA ASP A 196 -6.15 -5.05 3.40
C ASP A 196 -5.39 -6.15 2.65
N GLU A 197 -5.89 -6.56 1.47
CA GLU A 197 -5.33 -7.62 0.62
C GLU A 197 -5.10 -8.94 1.39
N ALA A 198 -6.08 -9.33 2.20
CA ALA A 198 -6.03 -10.52 3.03
C ALA A 198 -6.96 -11.62 2.46
N PRO A 199 -6.49 -12.49 1.54
CA PRO A 199 -7.27 -13.63 1.07
C PRO A 199 -7.44 -14.68 2.18
N LEU A 200 -8.51 -15.49 2.14
CA LEU A 200 -8.78 -16.50 3.17
C LEU A 200 -7.91 -17.76 3.03
N PHE A 201 -7.69 -18.27 1.81
CA PHE A 201 -7.02 -19.56 1.58
C PHE A 201 -5.65 -19.74 2.27
N PRO A 202 -4.82 -18.71 2.52
CA PRO A 202 -3.55 -18.92 3.23
C PRO A 202 -3.73 -19.30 4.70
N LEU A 203 -4.86 -18.94 5.32
CA LEU A 203 -5.13 -19.14 6.76
C LEU A 203 -5.68 -20.53 7.10
N VAL A 204 -6.04 -21.30 6.08
CA VAL A 204 -6.85 -22.52 6.21
C VAL A 204 -6.00 -23.75 5.86
N GLY A 205 -6.14 -24.81 6.66
CA GLY A 205 -5.52 -26.12 6.43
C GLY A 205 -6.29 -26.95 5.40
N ALA A 206 -5.76 -28.12 5.08
CA ALA A 206 -6.36 -29.02 4.08
C ALA A 206 -7.73 -29.59 4.51
N ASP A 207 -8.08 -29.50 5.79
CA ASP A 207 -9.36 -29.93 6.37
C ASP A 207 -10.42 -28.83 6.41
N GLY A 208 -10.13 -27.66 5.82
CA GLY A 208 -11.03 -26.51 5.82
C GLY A 208 -11.06 -25.74 7.15
N ALA A 209 -10.28 -26.14 8.16
CA ALA A 209 -10.17 -25.43 9.44
C ALA A 209 -9.01 -24.41 9.43
N ALA A 210 -9.05 -23.45 10.35
CA ALA A 210 -7.92 -22.52 10.52
C ALA A 210 -6.64 -23.30 10.91
N ASN A 211 -5.52 -23.08 10.20
CA ASN A 211 -4.25 -23.72 10.52
C ASN A 211 -3.66 -23.10 11.80
N ALA A 212 -3.95 -23.72 12.95
CA ALA A 212 -3.48 -23.25 14.25
C ALA A 212 -1.96 -23.42 14.47
N ALA A 213 -1.29 -24.30 13.72
CA ALA A 213 0.16 -24.48 13.81
C ALA A 213 0.93 -23.31 13.18
N ARG A 214 0.36 -22.68 12.16
CA ARG A 214 0.91 -21.48 11.52
C ARG A 214 0.31 -20.18 12.02
N PHE A 215 -1.00 -20.15 12.29
CA PHE A 215 -1.78 -18.97 12.65
C PHE A 215 -2.57 -19.15 13.96
N PRO A 216 -1.87 -19.30 15.10
CA PRO A 216 -2.53 -19.49 16.39
C PRO A 216 -3.44 -18.32 16.80
N GLY A 217 -3.16 -17.09 16.36
CA GLY A 217 -4.00 -15.92 16.65
C GLY A 217 -5.36 -15.99 15.95
N PHE A 218 -5.39 -16.25 14.64
CA PHE A 218 -6.62 -16.44 13.87
C PHE A 218 -7.38 -17.69 14.33
N ALA A 219 -6.69 -18.77 14.67
CA ALA A 219 -7.33 -19.94 15.27
C ALA A 219 -7.97 -19.63 16.64
N ALA A 220 -7.32 -18.84 17.49
CA ALA A 220 -7.88 -18.40 18.77
C ALA A 220 -9.09 -17.47 18.59
N LEU A 221 -9.06 -16.62 17.55
CA LEU A 221 -10.19 -15.79 17.16
C LEU A 221 -11.37 -16.67 16.69
N ALA A 222 -11.14 -17.62 15.79
CA ALA A 222 -12.16 -18.56 15.31
C ALA A 222 -12.80 -19.34 16.47
N ALA A 223 -12.01 -19.79 17.45
CA ALA A 223 -12.48 -20.53 18.62
C ALA A 223 -13.41 -19.72 19.56
N ARG A 224 -13.53 -18.40 19.36
CA ARG A 224 -14.33 -17.50 20.21
C ARG A 224 -15.28 -16.59 19.44
N SER A 225 -15.38 -16.75 18.13
CA SER A 225 -16.23 -15.95 17.25
C SER A 225 -17.02 -16.85 16.31
N THR A 226 -18.05 -16.30 15.66
CA THR A 226 -18.62 -16.94 14.49
C THR A 226 -17.72 -16.65 13.29
N TRP A 227 -17.16 -17.70 12.70
CA TRP A 227 -16.34 -17.64 11.49
C TRP A 227 -17.17 -18.03 10.28
N TYR A 228 -17.17 -17.18 9.26
CA TYR A 228 -17.90 -17.39 8.01
C TYR A 228 -16.90 -17.73 6.86
N PRO A 229 -16.55 -19.01 6.63
CA PRO A 229 -15.56 -19.41 5.62
C PRO A 229 -16.02 -19.14 4.17
N ASN A 230 -17.32 -18.95 3.96
CA ASN A 230 -17.93 -18.65 2.67
C ASN A 230 -18.18 -17.14 2.45
N ALA A 231 -17.58 -16.28 3.28
CA ALA A 231 -17.75 -14.84 3.16
C ALA A 231 -17.04 -14.26 1.93
N LEU A 232 -17.79 -13.50 1.14
CA LEU A 232 -17.24 -12.74 -0.01
C LEU A 232 -17.28 -11.23 0.22
N THR A 233 -16.18 -10.56 -0.13
CA THR A 233 -16.24 -9.13 -0.43
C THR A 233 -16.94 -8.87 -1.76
N VAL A 234 -17.23 -7.61 -2.05
CA VAL A 234 -17.98 -7.18 -3.23
C VAL A 234 -17.12 -6.52 -4.30
N SER A 235 -15.89 -6.15 -3.98
CA SER A 235 -14.99 -5.46 -4.90
C SER A 235 -13.52 -5.76 -4.59
N GLN A 236 -12.68 -5.79 -5.63
CA GLN A 236 -11.22 -5.91 -5.52
C GLN A 236 -10.48 -4.57 -5.32
N HIS A 237 -11.24 -3.47 -5.18
CA HIS A 237 -10.70 -2.14 -4.89
C HIS A 237 -11.15 -1.67 -3.51
N THR A 238 -10.19 -1.45 -2.62
CA THR A 238 -10.38 -0.87 -1.28
C THR A 238 -11.28 0.36 -1.26
N ALA A 239 -11.08 1.30 -2.20
CA ALA A 239 -11.85 2.54 -2.33
C ALA A 239 -13.35 2.31 -2.67
N VAL A 240 -13.75 1.08 -2.97
CA VAL A 240 -15.14 0.70 -3.26
C VAL A 240 -15.62 -0.35 -2.26
N ALA A 241 -14.79 -1.36 -1.95
CA ALA A 241 -15.12 -2.42 -1.00
C ALA A 241 -15.41 -1.88 0.41
N VAL A 242 -14.55 -1.00 0.93
CA VAL A 242 -14.70 -0.46 2.29
C VAL A 242 -15.95 0.44 2.41
N PRO A 243 -16.22 1.41 1.51
CA PRO A 243 -17.48 2.15 1.58
C PRO A 243 -18.73 1.28 1.42
N SER A 244 -18.68 0.25 0.57
CA SER A 244 -19.80 -0.67 0.36
C SER A 244 -20.12 -1.44 1.64
N MET A 245 -19.11 -2.00 2.31
CA MET A 245 -19.31 -2.74 3.57
C MET A 245 -19.80 -1.84 4.71
N LEU A 246 -19.31 -0.60 4.78
CA LEU A 246 -19.65 0.35 5.85
C LEU A 246 -21.00 1.05 5.61
N SER A 247 -21.57 0.96 4.42
CA SER A 247 -22.92 1.46 4.11
C SER A 247 -23.95 0.36 3.93
N GLY A 248 -23.51 -0.89 3.74
CA GLY A 248 -24.39 -2.01 3.39
C GLY A 248 -24.98 -1.90 1.98
N LEU A 249 -24.38 -1.09 1.10
CA LEU A 249 -24.85 -0.84 -0.26
C LEU A 249 -23.89 -1.46 -1.28
N ALA A 250 -24.43 -1.95 -2.39
CA ALA A 250 -23.66 -2.52 -3.48
C ALA A 250 -22.62 -1.54 -4.06
N PRO A 251 -21.52 -2.06 -4.66
CA PRO A 251 -20.46 -1.26 -5.26
C PRO A 251 -20.96 -0.20 -6.26
N ASP A 252 -20.54 1.05 -6.06
CA ASP A 252 -20.78 2.17 -6.98
C ASP A 252 -19.45 2.87 -7.30
N TYR A 253 -18.87 2.53 -8.45
CA TYR A 253 -17.60 3.09 -8.93
C TYR A 253 -17.68 4.57 -9.36
N SER A 254 -18.88 5.16 -9.39
CA SER A 254 -19.05 6.59 -9.65
C SER A 254 -18.89 7.45 -8.40
N ARG A 255 -18.94 6.83 -7.21
CA ARG A 255 -18.79 7.51 -5.92
C ARG A 255 -17.36 7.51 -5.43
N GLN A 256 -17.03 8.57 -4.72
CA GLN A 256 -15.74 8.74 -4.06
C GLN A 256 -15.81 8.20 -2.63
N PRO A 257 -14.71 7.65 -2.05
CA PRO A 257 -14.69 7.01 -0.73
C PRO A 257 -14.74 8.01 0.44
N VAL A 258 -15.67 8.95 0.39
CA VAL A 258 -15.81 10.07 1.32
C VAL A 258 -17.23 10.17 1.86
N SER A 259 -17.38 10.69 3.07
CA SER A 259 -18.68 10.87 3.75
C SER A 259 -19.73 11.62 2.93
N GLY A 260 -19.33 12.56 2.07
CA GLY A 260 -20.25 13.33 1.23
C GLY A 260 -21.03 12.47 0.21
N ASP A 261 -20.41 11.40 -0.29
CA ASP A 261 -20.98 10.47 -1.28
C ASP A 261 -21.61 9.24 -0.60
N HIS A 262 -21.19 8.95 0.65
CA HIS A 262 -21.68 7.86 1.50
C HIS A 262 -22.24 8.41 2.81
N ARG A 263 -23.26 9.27 2.75
CA ARG A 263 -23.83 9.95 3.94
C ARG A 263 -24.51 9.01 4.93
N ARG A 264 -25.00 7.89 4.42
CA ARG A 264 -25.54 6.76 5.19
C ARG A 264 -24.46 5.71 5.29
N ASN A 265 -23.80 5.66 6.44
CA ASN A 265 -22.77 4.68 6.73
C ASN A 265 -22.77 4.38 8.24
N VAL A 266 -22.02 3.38 8.67
CA VAL A 266 -22.03 2.91 10.06
C VAL A 266 -21.63 4.00 11.05
N PHE A 267 -20.79 4.96 10.65
CA PHE A 267 -20.39 6.08 11.51
C PHE A 267 -21.54 7.07 11.72
N SER A 268 -22.33 7.37 10.68
CA SER A 268 -23.53 8.22 10.83
C SER A 268 -24.69 7.48 11.50
N LEU A 269 -24.74 6.15 11.41
CA LEU A 269 -25.65 5.29 12.17
C LEU A 269 -25.40 5.38 13.68
N VAL A 270 -24.14 5.27 14.11
CA VAL A 270 -23.78 5.15 15.53
C VAL A 270 -23.32 6.47 16.17
N GLY A 271 -23.12 7.54 15.39
CA GLY A 271 -22.53 8.80 15.85
C GLY A 271 -23.30 9.52 16.96
N SER A 272 -24.60 9.25 17.12
CA SER A 272 -25.42 9.81 18.21
C SER A 272 -25.42 8.96 19.49
N SER A 273 -25.00 7.69 19.41
CA SER A 273 -25.10 6.70 20.48
C SER A 273 -23.77 6.21 21.02
N HIS A 274 -22.70 6.29 20.23
CA HIS A 274 -21.38 5.76 20.58
C HIS A 274 -20.28 6.81 20.47
N VAL A 275 -19.28 6.67 21.32
CA VAL A 275 -17.98 7.33 21.15
C VAL A 275 -17.29 6.75 19.91
N LEU A 276 -17.03 7.60 18.90
CA LEU A 276 -16.31 7.20 17.68
C LEU A 276 -14.79 7.32 17.87
N ASP A 277 -14.06 6.24 17.57
CA ASP A 277 -12.59 6.22 17.46
C ASP A 277 -12.22 5.45 16.20
N VAL A 278 -11.89 6.21 15.14
CA VAL A 278 -11.87 5.73 13.77
C VAL A 278 -10.52 6.03 13.11
N VAL A 279 -9.94 5.00 12.51
CA VAL A 279 -8.73 5.07 11.69
C VAL A 279 -9.07 4.59 10.28
N GLU A 280 -9.05 5.51 9.32
CA GLU A 280 -9.21 5.22 7.90
C GLU A 280 -7.88 5.50 7.18
N GLU A 281 -7.26 4.46 6.63
CA GLU A 281 -6.06 4.58 5.80
C GLU A 281 -6.42 5.06 4.39
N VAL A 282 -7.41 4.42 3.75
CA VAL A 282 -7.77 4.67 2.34
C VAL A 282 -9.00 5.56 2.15
N THR A 283 -9.92 5.57 3.11
CA THR A 283 -11.25 6.21 3.01
C THR A 283 -11.37 7.43 3.94
N ALA A 284 -12.49 8.15 3.83
CA ALA A 284 -12.87 9.20 4.79
C ALA A 284 -14.39 9.32 4.93
N LEU A 285 -15.00 8.22 5.34
CA LEU A 285 -16.43 8.04 5.53
C LEU A 285 -16.89 8.58 6.88
N CYS A 286 -15.98 8.72 7.85
CA CYS A 286 -16.29 9.30 9.14
C CYS A 286 -16.30 10.85 9.06
N PRO A 287 -17.45 11.53 9.30
CA PRO A 287 -17.55 12.99 9.17
C PRO A 287 -16.74 13.72 10.25
N GLY A 288 -15.75 14.52 9.82
CA GLY A 288 -14.55 14.88 10.59
C GLY A 288 -14.66 15.60 11.96
N ILE A 289 -15.83 16.06 12.42
CA ILE A 289 -15.98 16.67 13.77
C ILE A 289 -16.42 15.64 14.82
N GLU A 290 -17.27 14.69 14.44
CA GLU A 290 -17.81 13.67 15.35
C GLU A 290 -16.76 12.60 15.68
N CYS A 291 -15.88 12.28 14.72
CA CYS A 291 -14.79 11.30 14.82
C CYS A 291 -13.61 11.75 15.72
N VAL A 292 -13.72 12.92 16.36
CA VAL A 292 -12.72 13.51 17.26
C VAL A 292 -13.26 13.70 18.68
N ALA A 293 -14.58 13.79 18.85
CA ALA A 293 -15.22 14.14 20.12
C ALA A 293 -15.20 13.01 21.18
N GLY A 294 -14.92 11.79 20.75
CA GLY A 294 -14.89 10.60 21.60
C GLY A 294 -13.55 10.29 22.29
N ALA A 295 -12.53 11.11 22.08
CA ALA A 295 -11.32 11.04 22.89
C ALA A 295 -11.66 11.53 24.30
N VAL A 296 -12.02 10.59 25.18
CA VAL A 296 -12.13 10.79 26.63
C VAL A 296 -10.95 11.68 27.06
N THR A 297 -11.24 12.94 27.35
CA THR A 297 -10.39 13.69 28.24
C THR A 297 -10.59 12.99 29.57
N PRO A 298 -9.56 12.39 30.20
CA PRO A 298 -9.72 11.98 31.57
C PRO A 298 -10.19 13.24 32.29
N THR A 299 -11.36 13.19 32.90
CA THR A 299 -11.84 14.19 33.84
C THR A 299 -10.79 14.24 34.94
N SER A 300 -9.79 15.08 34.72
CA SER A 300 -8.76 15.36 35.69
C SER A 300 -9.48 16.17 36.74
N ALA A 301 -9.72 15.53 37.90
CA ALA A 301 -9.98 16.25 39.12
C ALA A 301 -8.96 17.41 39.21
N PRO A 302 -9.39 18.63 39.59
CA PRO A 302 -8.53 19.81 39.55
C PRO A 302 -7.37 19.62 40.54
N GLY A 303 -6.18 19.27 40.05
CA GLY A 303 -5.00 19.22 40.92
C GLY A 303 -3.77 18.40 40.50
N GLN A 304 -3.81 17.51 39.51
CA GLN A 304 -2.64 16.68 39.18
C GLN A 304 -2.10 16.94 37.76
N ARG A 305 -0.95 17.63 37.70
CA ARG A 305 -0.07 17.62 36.52
C ARG A 305 0.70 16.29 36.49
N GLY A 306 0.09 15.25 35.96
CA GLY A 306 0.78 14.03 35.55
C GLY A 306 1.30 14.16 34.12
N THR A 307 2.57 13.89 33.89
CA THR A 307 3.25 13.90 32.58
C THR A 307 3.04 12.57 31.84
N ASP A 308 1.80 12.11 31.73
CA ASP A 308 1.48 10.87 31.02
C ASP A 308 1.15 11.17 29.55
N ASN A 309 1.98 10.67 28.64
CA ASN A 309 1.93 10.93 27.20
C ASN A 309 1.06 9.93 26.42
N SER A 310 0.14 9.24 27.10
CA SER A 310 -0.81 8.26 26.52
C SER A 310 -2.08 8.91 25.95
N GLY A 311 -2.01 10.19 25.56
CA GLY A 311 -3.11 10.91 24.95
C GLY A 311 -3.52 10.37 23.57
N PRO A 312 -4.77 10.63 23.13
CA PRO A 312 -5.35 10.08 21.91
C PRO A 312 -4.48 10.35 20.69
N VAL A 313 -4.34 9.35 19.80
CA VAL A 313 -3.70 9.49 18.49
C VAL A 313 -4.65 10.25 17.55
N VAL A 314 -5.00 11.49 17.90
CA VAL A 314 -5.70 12.38 16.97
C VAL A 314 -4.69 12.78 15.91
N ARG A 315 -4.87 12.30 14.67
CA ARG A 315 -4.15 12.87 13.50
C ARG A 315 -4.57 14.34 13.42
N ARG A 316 -3.68 15.27 13.79
CA ARG A 316 -3.93 16.72 13.60
C ARG A 316 -4.03 17.00 12.10
N ARG A 317 -4.85 17.98 11.71
CA ARG A 317 -4.89 18.49 10.33
C ARG A 317 -3.47 18.75 9.84
N ALA A 318 -3.14 18.23 8.67
CA ALA A 318 -1.82 18.44 8.09
C ALA A 318 -1.60 19.94 7.88
N SER A 319 -0.37 20.42 8.10
CA SER A 319 -0.05 21.79 7.72
C SER A 319 -0.14 21.90 6.19
N PHE A 320 -0.62 23.04 5.69
CA PHE A 320 -0.71 23.25 4.24
C PHE A 320 0.68 23.16 3.57
N GLY A 321 1.74 23.54 4.28
CA GLY A 321 3.12 23.36 3.82
C GLY A 321 3.54 21.90 3.67
N ALA A 322 3.20 21.04 4.63
CA ALA A 322 3.49 19.60 4.54
C ALA A 322 2.74 18.96 3.36
N PHE A 323 1.47 19.32 3.18
CA PHE A 323 0.66 18.86 2.05
C PHE A 323 1.24 19.28 0.69
N LEU A 324 1.75 20.52 0.58
CA LEU A 324 2.44 20.96 -0.63
C LEU A 324 3.76 20.22 -0.86
N SER A 325 4.45 19.81 0.21
CA SER A 325 5.65 18.97 0.11
C SER A 325 5.30 17.59 -0.44
N ASP A 326 4.21 16.98 0.05
CA ASP A 326 3.74 15.68 -0.46
C ASP A 326 3.31 15.79 -1.93
N ALA A 327 2.59 16.86 -2.29
CA ALA A 327 2.22 17.12 -3.68
C ALA A 327 3.45 17.30 -4.59
N ALA A 328 4.55 17.85 -4.08
CA ALA A 328 5.81 17.95 -4.81
C ALA A 328 6.47 16.57 -5.02
N VAL A 329 6.39 15.66 -4.05
CA VAL A 329 6.87 14.28 -4.19
C VAL A 329 6.04 13.54 -5.26
N VAL A 330 4.71 13.65 -5.21
CA VAL A 330 3.81 13.05 -6.21
C VAL A 330 4.07 13.62 -7.61
N LEU A 331 4.26 14.94 -7.71
CA LEU A 331 4.63 15.58 -8.97
C LEU A 331 5.99 15.10 -9.48
N GLY A 332 6.96 14.89 -8.57
CA GLY A 332 8.25 14.31 -8.88
C GLY A 332 8.13 12.91 -9.49
N HIS A 333 7.29 12.05 -8.90
CA HIS A 333 6.99 10.73 -9.47
C HIS A 333 6.40 10.81 -10.88
N ARG A 334 5.60 11.84 -11.17
CA ARG A 334 5.00 12.02 -12.49
C ARG A 334 5.94 12.62 -13.54
N LEU A 335 6.86 13.50 -13.14
CA LEU A 335 7.68 14.29 -14.05
C LEU A 335 9.12 13.79 -14.21
N LEU A 336 9.70 13.21 -13.16
CA LEU A 336 11.09 12.79 -13.21
C LEU A 336 11.24 11.48 -14.01
N PRO A 337 12.33 11.32 -14.77
CA PRO A 337 12.67 10.04 -15.37
C PRO A 337 12.96 9.00 -14.28
N ALA A 338 12.83 7.71 -14.61
CA ALA A 338 12.94 6.59 -13.67
C ALA A 338 14.15 6.70 -12.72
N GLY A 339 15.35 6.94 -13.25
CA GLY A 339 16.57 7.02 -12.43
C GLY A 339 16.64 8.20 -11.44
N LEU A 340 15.84 9.26 -11.62
CA LEU A 340 15.71 10.35 -10.63
C LEU A 340 14.51 10.14 -9.70
N ARG A 341 13.45 9.49 -10.20
CA ARG A 341 12.27 9.09 -9.43
C ARG A 341 12.62 8.13 -8.30
N ASP A 342 13.54 7.23 -8.57
CA ASP A 342 14.16 6.28 -7.65
C ASP A 342 14.65 6.90 -6.32
N TRP A 343 15.02 8.19 -6.34
CA TRP A 343 15.48 8.93 -5.16
C TRP A 343 14.36 9.61 -4.38
N LEU A 344 13.12 9.57 -4.89
CA LEU A 344 11.97 10.12 -4.22
C LEU A 344 11.42 9.12 -3.21
N PRO A 345 10.85 9.59 -2.09
CA PRO A 345 10.14 8.71 -1.18
C PRO A 345 8.98 7.99 -1.90
N PRO A 346 8.67 6.75 -1.52
CA PRO A 346 7.56 5.99 -2.09
C PRO A 346 6.20 6.64 -1.78
N ILE A 347 5.23 6.41 -2.68
CA ILE A 347 3.88 6.99 -2.61
C ILE A 347 2.76 5.95 -2.64
N ASP A 348 3.10 4.67 -2.61
CA ASP A 348 2.20 3.51 -2.66
C ASP A 348 1.73 3.05 -1.26
N GLU A 349 2.37 3.54 -0.20
CA GLU A 349 2.08 3.13 1.19
C GLU A 349 1.01 3.98 1.91
N GLY A 350 0.44 4.99 1.25
CA GLY A 350 -0.60 5.86 1.81
C GLY A 350 -0.78 7.18 1.05
N TRP A 351 -1.63 8.09 1.58
CA TRP A 351 -2.02 9.31 0.87
C TRP A 351 -1.19 10.58 1.16
N GLY A 352 -0.18 10.50 2.04
CA GLY A 352 0.65 11.66 2.38
C GLY A 352 1.69 11.38 3.46
N GLY A 353 2.52 12.38 3.75
CA GLY A 353 3.66 12.26 4.66
C GLY A 353 4.85 11.53 4.03
N PHE A 354 5.11 11.75 2.75
CA PHE A 354 6.14 11.02 2.00
C PHE A 354 7.56 11.45 2.44
N GLY A 355 7.74 12.72 2.80
CA GLY A 355 9.06 13.30 3.14
C GLY A 355 9.71 12.81 4.44
N ASP A 356 8.96 12.17 5.35
CA ASP A 356 9.48 11.69 6.64
C ASP A 356 10.17 10.31 6.54
N GLN A 357 10.25 9.72 5.33
CA GLN A 357 10.94 8.45 5.07
C GLN A 357 12.44 8.61 4.73
N ALA A 358 13.02 9.81 4.83
CA ALA A 358 14.38 10.14 4.36
C ALA A 358 15.55 9.52 5.17
N GLY A 359 15.34 8.37 5.81
CA GLY A 359 16.36 7.53 6.44
C GLY A 359 16.61 6.18 5.77
N GLY A 360 15.84 5.80 4.74
CA GLY A 360 16.01 4.53 4.03
C GLY A 360 15.88 4.72 2.53
N SER A 361 16.97 5.11 1.87
CA SER A 361 17.03 5.18 0.40
C SER A 361 17.09 3.75 -0.15
N GLY A 362 16.04 3.34 -0.87
CA GLY A 362 15.98 2.09 -1.60
C GLY A 362 14.76 2.07 -2.53
N ASN A 363 15.01 2.26 -3.83
CA ASN A 363 14.07 2.24 -4.95
C ASN A 363 12.84 1.34 -4.76
N ILE A 364 11.64 1.93 -4.88
CA ILE A 364 10.39 1.20 -5.08
C ILE A 364 10.05 1.30 -6.58
N GLY A 365 10.26 0.18 -7.28
CA GLY A 365 9.95 0.05 -8.69
C GLY A 365 8.44 -0.04 -8.91
N THR A 366 7.92 0.91 -9.67
CA THR A 366 6.64 0.75 -10.39
C THR A 366 6.82 -0.29 -11.50
N ASP A 367 5.90 -1.23 -11.60
CA ASP A 367 5.83 -2.22 -12.68
C ASP A 367 5.89 -1.53 -14.07
N ASP A 368 6.98 -1.72 -14.82
CA ASP A 368 7.00 -1.74 -16.29
C ASP A 368 8.28 -2.42 -16.82
N ASP A 369 8.15 -3.06 -17.97
CA ASP A 369 9.09 -4.00 -18.60
C ASP A 369 10.38 -3.34 -19.16
N THR A 370 11.46 -4.14 -19.27
CA THR A 370 12.70 -4.04 -20.12
C THR A 370 14.07 -3.60 -19.52
N GLU A 371 14.92 -4.61 -19.27
CA GLU A 371 16.38 -4.82 -19.54
C GLU A 371 17.54 -3.85 -19.12
N PRO A 372 18.79 -4.37 -18.93
CA PRO A 372 19.68 -4.00 -17.82
C PRO A 372 21.01 -3.28 -18.19
N GLY A 373 21.67 -2.62 -17.21
CA GLY A 373 23.08 -2.20 -17.36
C GLY A 373 23.76 -1.43 -16.22
N ALA A 374 24.65 -2.14 -15.50
CA ALA A 374 25.97 -1.78 -14.93
C ALA A 374 26.16 -0.65 -13.86
N ASN A 375 26.67 -1.09 -12.69
CA ASN A 375 27.23 -0.37 -11.54
C ASN A 375 28.41 0.58 -11.83
N GLN A 376 28.56 1.65 -11.02
CA GLN A 376 29.79 1.98 -10.25
C GLN A 376 29.51 2.90 -9.02
N PRO A 377 30.29 2.81 -7.91
CA PRO A 377 30.00 3.45 -6.61
C PRO A 377 30.91 4.64 -6.26
N SER A 378 30.50 5.50 -5.29
CA SER A 378 31.31 6.22 -4.25
C SER A 378 30.65 7.57 -3.80
N PRO A 379 31.11 8.26 -2.71
CA PRO A 379 31.37 7.81 -1.33
C PRO A 379 30.78 8.77 -0.25
N GLY A 380 30.60 8.25 0.97
CA GLY A 380 30.89 8.91 2.26
C GLY A 380 30.18 10.21 2.67
N GLY A 381 29.37 10.15 3.73
CA GLY A 381 28.90 11.33 4.46
C GLY A 381 28.15 10.98 5.73
N ALA A 382 28.87 10.59 6.78
CA ALA A 382 28.30 10.41 8.11
C ALA A 382 27.84 11.78 8.67
N ALA A 383 26.55 11.91 8.92
CA ALA A 383 26.00 12.98 9.75
C ALA A 383 24.98 12.38 10.72
N SER A 384 25.37 12.37 12.00
CA SER A 384 24.54 12.01 13.14
C SER A 384 23.32 12.93 13.22
N VAL A 385 22.12 12.37 13.08
CA VAL A 385 20.85 13.06 13.34
C VAL A 385 20.28 12.49 14.64
N ALA A 386 20.13 13.35 15.65
CA ALA A 386 19.42 13.04 16.89
C ALA A 386 17.95 12.69 16.56
N PRO A 387 17.34 11.71 17.24
CA PRO A 387 16.01 11.21 16.84
C PRO A 387 14.95 12.31 17.03
N SER A 388 14.34 12.72 15.91
CA SER A 388 13.11 13.49 15.91
C SER A 388 12.00 12.67 16.59
N ARG A 389 11.17 13.34 17.39
CA ARG A 389 9.99 12.79 18.07
C ARG A 389 8.87 12.50 17.06
N GLU A 390 9.06 11.51 16.20
CA GLU A 390 8.13 11.15 15.13
C GLU A 390 7.29 9.92 15.48
N LYS A 391 6.02 9.93 15.04
CA LYS A 391 5.14 8.77 15.12
C LYS A 391 5.64 7.72 14.11
N PRO A 392 5.76 6.44 14.48
CA PRO A 392 6.11 5.39 13.53
C PRO A 392 5.12 5.41 12.35
N ARG A 393 5.62 5.42 11.11
CA ARG A 393 4.82 5.24 9.87
C ARG A 393 5.11 3.88 9.24
N GLY A 394 4.38 3.52 8.18
CA GLY A 394 4.45 2.21 7.55
C GLY A 394 4.03 1.09 8.50
N HIS A 395 4.58 -0.11 8.32
CA HIS A 395 4.27 -1.30 9.13
C HIS A 395 4.32 -1.09 10.65
N ALA A 396 5.28 -0.29 11.15
CA ALA A 396 5.39 0.04 12.57
C ALA A 396 4.22 0.88 13.07
N GLY A 397 3.84 1.91 12.30
CA GLY A 397 2.69 2.76 12.61
C GLY A 397 1.37 2.01 12.55
N ARG A 398 1.20 1.15 11.55
CA ARG A 398 0.03 0.28 11.35
C ARG A 398 -0.15 -0.68 12.54
N THR A 399 0.92 -1.34 12.96
CA THR A 399 0.91 -2.24 14.14
C THR A 399 0.59 -1.47 15.42
N ALA A 400 1.26 -0.33 15.65
CA ALA A 400 1.02 0.50 16.82
C ALA A 400 -0.41 1.07 16.85
N ALA A 401 -1.03 1.33 15.70
CA ALA A 401 -2.41 1.80 15.61
C ALA A 401 -3.41 0.75 16.13
N ILE A 402 -3.23 -0.53 15.76
CA ILE A 402 -4.04 -1.64 16.27
C ILE A 402 -3.84 -1.77 17.79
N GLU A 403 -2.59 -1.86 18.25
CA GLU A 403 -2.27 -2.03 19.68
C GLU A 403 -2.81 -0.87 20.53
N ALA A 404 -2.69 0.36 20.04
CA ALA A 404 -3.24 1.54 20.70
C ALA A 404 -4.77 1.52 20.74
N MET A 405 -5.43 1.04 19.68
CA MET A 405 -6.89 0.92 19.65
C MET A 405 -7.38 -0.14 20.64
N VAL A 406 -6.73 -1.30 20.68
CA VAL A 406 -7.00 -2.35 21.67
C VAL A 406 -6.83 -1.82 23.09
N THR A 407 -5.75 -1.08 23.35
CA THR A 407 -5.51 -0.45 24.67
C THR A 407 -6.66 0.49 25.05
N ARG A 408 -7.15 1.31 24.11
CA ARG A 408 -8.30 2.19 24.36
C ARG A 408 -9.60 1.42 24.54
N THR A 409 -9.80 0.29 23.85
CA THR A 409 -10.92 -0.62 24.09
C THR A 409 -10.94 -1.13 25.51
N LEU A 410 -9.78 -1.55 26.03
CA LEU A 410 -9.64 -2.08 27.39
C LEU A 410 -9.87 -1.00 28.48
N ALA A 411 -9.60 0.26 28.18
CA ALA A 411 -9.72 1.37 29.13
C ALA A 411 -11.11 2.05 29.16
N SER A 412 -11.97 1.78 28.17
CA SER A 412 -13.23 2.48 27.99
C SER A 412 -14.34 1.93 28.88
N THR A 413 -15.01 2.81 29.62
CA THR A 413 -16.28 2.49 30.30
C THR A 413 -17.50 2.92 29.50
N ASP A 414 -17.32 3.85 28.56
CA ASP A 414 -18.39 4.32 27.69
C ASP A 414 -18.53 3.40 26.46
N PRO A 415 -19.76 3.18 25.97
CA PRO A 415 -20.02 2.48 24.71
C PRO A 415 -19.33 3.20 23.56
N ALA A 416 -18.48 2.48 22.83
CA ALA A 416 -17.68 3.06 21.76
C ALA A 416 -17.74 2.19 20.51
N PHE A 417 -17.72 2.86 19.36
CA PHE A 417 -17.57 2.25 18.05
C PHE A 417 -16.15 2.55 17.55
N ARG A 418 -15.32 1.50 17.57
CA ARG A 418 -13.92 1.56 17.16
C ARG A 418 -13.74 0.87 15.83
N PHE A 419 -13.21 1.60 14.86
CA PHE A 419 -12.95 1.07 13.54
C PHE A 419 -11.52 1.37 13.14
N ILE A 420 -10.81 0.36 12.64
CA ILE A 420 -9.50 0.52 12.03
C ILE A 420 -9.46 -0.23 10.71
N HIS A 421 -9.30 0.53 9.63
CA HIS A 421 -8.83 0.00 8.36
C HIS A 421 -7.31 0.15 8.32
N VAL A 422 -6.61 -0.98 8.27
CA VAL A 422 -5.16 -1.08 8.32
C VAL A 422 -4.63 -1.73 7.05
N LEU A 423 -3.62 -1.12 6.44
CA LEU A 423 -2.92 -1.61 5.23
C LEU A 423 -1.98 -2.78 5.57
N LEU A 424 -2.51 -3.84 6.17
CA LEU A 424 -1.83 -5.10 6.49
C LEU A 424 -2.79 -6.26 6.11
N PRO A 425 -2.32 -7.33 5.46
CA PRO A 425 -0.96 -7.60 4.98
C PRO A 425 -0.65 -7.05 3.56
N HIS A 426 -1.32 -6.00 3.07
CA HIS A 426 -1.04 -5.35 1.78
C HIS A 426 0.45 -5.20 1.45
N ARG A 427 0.80 -5.39 0.18
CA ARG A 427 2.16 -5.20 -0.37
C ARG A 427 2.75 -3.80 -0.05
N PRO A 428 4.08 -3.63 0.03
CA PRO A 428 5.13 -4.62 -0.17
C PRO A 428 5.25 -5.61 1.00
N TRP A 429 5.44 -6.89 0.69
CA TRP A 429 5.55 -7.98 1.68
C TRP A 429 6.98 -8.10 2.22
N VAL A 430 7.34 -7.18 3.10
CA VAL A 430 8.71 -7.05 3.64
C VAL A 430 8.84 -7.50 5.09
N LEU A 431 7.73 -7.77 5.79
CA LEU A 431 7.76 -8.23 7.18
C LEU A 431 8.20 -9.69 7.30
N ALA A 432 9.11 -9.93 8.23
CA ALA A 432 9.39 -11.24 8.79
C ALA A 432 8.35 -11.61 9.87
N PRO A 433 8.18 -12.90 10.19
CA PRO A 433 7.24 -13.34 11.24
C PRO A 433 7.41 -12.68 12.62
N ASP A 434 8.62 -12.21 12.94
CA ASP A 434 8.96 -11.55 14.20
C ASP A 434 8.88 -10.01 14.14
N LEU A 435 8.20 -9.47 13.12
CA LEU A 435 8.01 -8.03 12.85
C LEU A 435 9.27 -7.26 12.45
N ARG A 436 10.46 -7.87 12.40
CA ARG A 436 11.59 -7.28 11.67
C ARG A 436 11.24 -7.19 10.19
N LYS A 437 11.96 -6.36 9.43
CA LYS A 437 11.63 -6.14 8.00
C LYS A 437 12.85 -6.03 7.11
N SER A 438 12.70 -6.45 5.87
CA SER A 438 13.65 -6.08 4.83
C SER A 438 13.62 -4.56 4.61
N GLN A 439 14.78 -3.98 4.34
CA GLN A 439 14.95 -2.55 4.05
C GLN A 439 14.76 -2.22 2.57
N LYS A 440 14.83 -3.22 1.70
CA LYS A 440 14.86 -3.04 0.25
C LYS A 440 14.03 -4.12 -0.42
N MET A 441 13.16 -3.70 -1.34
CA MET A 441 12.50 -4.64 -2.23
C MET A 441 13.28 -4.69 -3.53
N SER A 442 14.05 -5.75 -3.73
CA SER A 442 14.73 -5.96 -5.00
C SER A 442 13.69 -6.25 -6.09
N ALA A 443 13.74 -5.50 -7.19
CA ALA A 443 12.91 -5.78 -8.36
C ALA A 443 13.18 -7.21 -8.84
N ASP A 444 12.11 -7.98 -9.03
CA ASP A 444 12.17 -9.34 -9.57
C ASP A 444 11.98 -9.27 -11.10
N PRO A 445 13.05 -9.47 -11.89
CA PRO A 445 12.97 -9.37 -13.34
C PRO A 445 12.28 -10.59 -14.00
N ARG A 446 11.94 -11.63 -13.24
CA ARG A 446 11.30 -12.83 -13.79
C ARG A 446 9.87 -12.49 -14.23
N PRO A 447 9.35 -12.99 -15.35
CA PRO A 447 7.96 -12.75 -15.74
C PRO A 447 6.97 -13.31 -14.71
N ASP A 448 5.82 -12.65 -14.55
CA ASP A 448 4.73 -13.05 -13.66
C ASP A 448 4.02 -14.37 -14.07
N THR A 449 4.35 -14.90 -15.25
CA THR A 449 3.95 -16.22 -15.75
C THR A 449 4.78 -17.36 -15.18
N ILE A 450 5.91 -17.06 -14.52
CA ILE A 450 6.79 -18.06 -13.91
C ILE A 450 6.22 -18.49 -12.55
N PRO A 451 5.93 -19.80 -12.35
CA PRO A 451 5.39 -20.30 -11.07
C PRO A 451 6.27 -19.99 -9.87
N ASP A 452 7.60 -20.04 -10.03
CA ASP A 452 8.56 -19.75 -8.96
C ASP A 452 8.42 -18.32 -8.42
N ARG A 453 8.31 -17.31 -9.31
CA ARG A 453 8.05 -15.91 -8.89
C ARG A 453 6.78 -15.80 -8.05
N ARG A 454 5.71 -16.51 -8.45
CA ARG A 454 4.44 -16.51 -7.72
C ARG A 454 4.52 -17.21 -6.38
N ARG A 455 5.23 -18.35 -6.32
CA ARG A 455 5.53 -19.03 -5.06
C ARG A 455 6.27 -18.10 -4.10
N ASP A 456 7.34 -17.45 -4.56
CA ASP A 456 8.18 -16.65 -3.67
C ASP A 456 7.40 -15.45 -3.12
N ASN A 457 6.55 -14.84 -3.93
CA ASN A 457 5.64 -13.78 -3.50
C ASN A 457 4.57 -14.30 -2.53
N TYR A 458 4.06 -15.52 -2.75
CA TYR A 458 3.15 -16.17 -1.80
C TYR A 458 3.84 -16.46 -0.46
N GLN A 459 5.10 -16.93 -0.45
CA GLN A 459 5.90 -17.10 0.77
C GLN A 459 6.11 -15.76 1.49
N SER A 460 6.38 -14.68 0.76
CA SER A 460 6.48 -13.33 1.31
C SER A 460 5.16 -12.87 1.95
N LEU A 461 4.01 -13.08 1.30
CA LEU A 461 2.70 -12.81 1.89
C LEU A 461 2.50 -13.64 3.17
N LEU A 462 2.82 -14.94 3.16
CA LEU A 462 2.68 -15.82 4.33
C LEU A 462 3.51 -15.33 5.52
N ASN A 463 4.75 -14.88 5.31
CA ASN A 463 5.59 -14.30 6.36
C ASN A 463 4.91 -13.08 7.00
N GLN A 464 4.36 -12.19 6.18
CA GLN A 464 3.64 -11.01 6.64
C GLN A 464 2.32 -11.38 7.35
N TYR A 465 1.62 -12.40 6.87
CA TYR A 465 0.42 -12.95 7.52
C TYR A 465 0.73 -13.52 8.91
N VAL A 466 1.85 -14.22 9.10
CA VAL A 466 2.29 -14.70 10.42
C VAL A 466 2.61 -13.52 11.36
N ALA A 467 3.21 -12.45 10.84
CA ALA A 467 3.42 -11.23 11.62
C ALA A 467 2.09 -10.59 12.06
N VAL A 468 1.09 -10.54 11.16
CA VAL A 468 -0.28 -10.07 11.47
C VAL A 468 -0.95 -10.98 12.49
N ASP A 469 -0.82 -12.31 12.35
CA ASP A 469 -1.34 -13.28 13.30
C ASP A 469 -0.78 -13.06 14.71
N GLY A 470 0.51 -12.74 14.83
CA GLY A 470 1.12 -12.37 16.11
C GLY A 470 0.47 -11.14 16.77
N ILE A 471 0.03 -10.17 15.98
CA ILE A 471 -0.72 -8.99 16.46
C ILE A 471 -2.13 -9.40 16.92
N ILE A 472 -2.83 -10.20 16.11
CA ILE A 472 -4.17 -10.73 16.44
C ILE A 472 -4.11 -11.58 17.71
N SER A 473 -3.10 -12.44 17.86
CA SER A 473 -2.90 -13.29 19.03
C SER A 473 -2.76 -12.47 20.32
N ARG A 474 -1.91 -11.43 20.31
CA ARG A 474 -1.76 -10.52 21.47
C ARG A 474 -3.04 -9.76 21.77
N MET A 475 -3.76 -9.30 20.74
CA MET A 475 -5.05 -8.64 20.89
C MET A 475 -6.06 -9.58 21.57
N ILE A 476 -6.27 -10.78 21.04
CA ILE A 476 -7.23 -11.74 21.58
C ILE A 476 -6.86 -12.12 23.02
N GLY A 477 -5.58 -12.34 23.30
CA GLY A 477 -5.11 -12.60 24.68
C GLY A 477 -5.43 -11.46 25.65
N SER A 478 -5.26 -10.21 25.21
CA SER A 478 -5.53 -9.03 26.05
C SER A 478 -7.03 -8.77 26.23
N LEU A 479 -7.81 -8.87 25.14
CA LEU A 479 -9.25 -8.65 25.16
C LEU A 479 -9.98 -9.73 25.96
N SER A 480 -9.71 -11.01 25.70
CA SER A 480 -10.40 -12.14 26.35
C SER A 480 -10.15 -12.28 27.85
N ALA A 481 -9.05 -11.69 28.35
CA ALA A 481 -8.75 -11.62 29.78
C ALA A 481 -9.45 -10.45 30.50
N SER A 482 -10.12 -9.56 29.76
CA SER A 482 -10.73 -8.34 30.29
C SER A 482 -12.26 -8.48 30.40
N PRO A 483 -12.90 -7.83 31.40
CA PRO A 483 -14.36 -7.79 31.51
C PRO A 483 -15.07 -7.22 30.27
N VAL A 484 -14.38 -6.40 29.47
CA VAL A 484 -14.96 -5.85 28.23
C VAL A 484 -15.30 -6.94 27.21
N TRP A 485 -14.67 -8.12 27.30
CA TRP A 485 -14.84 -9.20 26.32
C TRP A 485 -16.29 -9.65 26.20
N ASP A 486 -17.00 -9.79 27.31
CA ASP A 486 -18.35 -10.37 27.30
C ASP A 486 -19.31 -9.48 26.50
N ASP A 487 -19.25 -8.16 26.68
CA ASP A 487 -20.14 -7.19 26.02
C ASP A 487 -19.59 -6.61 24.71
N LEU A 488 -18.36 -6.96 24.32
CA LEU A 488 -17.73 -6.49 23.08
C LEU A 488 -18.28 -7.26 21.87
N MET A 489 -18.69 -6.52 20.83
CA MET A 489 -18.74 -7.04 19.46
C MET A 489 -17.35 -6.85 18.82
N LEU A 490 -16.72 -7.94 18.40
CA LEU A 490 -15.43 -7.89 17.68
C LEU A 490 -15.64 -8.38 16.25
N ILE A 491 -15.26 -7.55 15.27
CA ILE A 491 -15.28 -7.88 13.86
C ILE A 491 -13.83 -7.88 13.36
N VAL A 492 -13.40 -8.96 12.72
CA VAL A 492 -12.12 -9.02 11.99
C VAL A 492 -12.38 -9.56 10.60
N THR A 493 -12.08 -8.76 9.59
CA THR A 493 -12.30 -9.12 8.19
C THR A 493 -11.31 -8.43 7.25
N ALA A 494 -11.38 -8.68 5.95
CA ALA A 494 -10.56 -8.04 4.92
C ALA A 494 -11.41 -7.37 3.84
N ASP A 495 -10.86 -6.36 3.18
CA ASP A 495 -11.58 -5.56 2.19
C ASP A 495 -11.65 -6.32 0.86
N HIS A 496 -10.59 -7.05 0.53
CA HIS A 496 -10.46 -8.04 -0.52
C HIS A 496 -9.22 -8.92 -0.29
N GLY A 497 -9.07 -9.94 -1.13
CA GLY A 497 -7.90 -10.79 -1.23
C GLY A 497 -6.99 -10.44 -2.40
N ILE A 498 -6.19 -11.42 -2.83
CA ILE A 498 -5.22 -11.31 -3.92
C ILE A 498 -4.89 -12.72 -4.46
N THR A 499 -4.63 -12.85 -5.77
CA THR A 499 -4.27 -14.14 -6.39
C THR A 499 -2.78 -14.23 -6.74
N PHE A 500 -2.23 -15.44 -6.60
CA PHE A 500 -0.88 -15.80 -7.06
C PHE A 500 -0.91 -16.77 -8.25
N VAL A 501 -2.03 -16.90 -8.96
CA VAL A 501 -2.10 -17.77 -10.15
C VAL A 501 -1.14 -17.24 -11.24
N PRO A 502 -0.20 -18.06 -11.75
CA PRO A 502 0.76 -17.60 -12.76
C PRO A 502 0.08 -17.05 -14.01
N GLY A 503 0.58 -15.92 -14.50
CA GLY A 503 0.08 -15.24 -15.70
C GLY A 503 -1.25 -14.50 -15.54
N GLN A 504 -1.84 -14.47 -14.33
CA GLN A 504 -3.01 -13.66 -14.02
C GLN A 504 -2.59 -12.35 -13.34
N SER A 505 -3.37 -11.28 -13.49
CA SER A 505 -3.17 -10.09 -12.66
C SER A 505 -3.39 -10.46 -11.19
N TYR A 506 -2.59 -9.90 -10.28
CA TYR A 506 -2.78 -10.12 -8.84
C TYR A 506 -4.19 -9.74 -8.37
N ARG A 507 -4.72 -8.63 -8.91
CA ARG A 507 -6.11 -8.18 -8.74
C ARG A 507 -6.51 -7.00 -9.64
N ASP A 508 -5.54 -6.23 -10.15
CA ASP A 508 -5.81 -4.98 -10.88
C ASP A 508 -6.74 -5.20 -12.08
N THR A 509 -6.58 -6.32 -12.79
CA THR A 509 -7.52 -6.79 -13.81
C THR A 509 -8.19 -8.08 -13.36
N VAL A 510 -9.51 -8.07 -13.25
CA VAL A 510 -10.30 -9.27 -12.93
C VAL A 510 -10.52 -10.11 -14.18
N ASN A 511 -10.26 -11.43 -14.08
CA ASN A 511 -10.59 -12.41 -15.09
C ASN A 511 -11.89 -13.16 -14.70
N PRO A 512 -13.06 -12.75 -15.19
CA PRO A 512 -14.34 -13.33 -14.75
C PRO A 512 -14.55 -14.76 -15.25
N GLN A 513 -13.75 -15.24 -16.20
CA GLN A 513 -13.80 -16.63 -16.66
C GLN A 513 -13.00 -17.58 -15.76
N ASN A 514 -12.16 -17.05 -14.87
CA ASN A 514 -11.32 -17.84 -13.97
C ASN A 514 -11.85 -17.80 -12.53
N ARG A 515 -12.70 -18.78 -12.21
CA ARG A 515 -13.32 -18.92 -10.88
C ARG A 515 -12.31 -18.99 -9.75
N SER A 516 -11.18 -19.65 -9.97
CA SER A 516 -10.13 -19.78 -8.95
C SER A 516 -9.53 -18.42 -8.57
N THR A 517 -9.29 -17.55 -9.54
CA THR A 517 -8.80 -16.18 -9.24
C THR A 517 -9.88 -15.32 -8.60
N LEU A 518 -11.15 -15.52 -8.95
CA LEU A 518 -12.25 -14.84 -8.28
C LEU A 518 -12.33 -15.26 -6.81
N ASP A 519 -12.22 -16.55 -6.50
CA ASP A 519 -12.24 -17.02 -5.12
C ASP A 519 -11.06 -16.44 -4.32
N ASP A 520 -9.83 -16.45 -4.86
CA ASP A 520 -8.66 -15.84 -4.22
C ASP A 520 -8.83 -14.34 -3.93
N ILE A 521 -9.49 -13.60 -4.82
CA ILE A 521 -9.63 -12.13 -4.73
C ILE A 521 -10.83 -11.73 -3.87
N TYR A 522 -11.94 -12.46 -3.91
CA TYR A 522 -13.18 -12.05 -3.27
C TYR A 522 -13.46 -12.79 -1.95
N ARG A 523 -12.91 -13.99 -1.71
CA ARG A 523 -13.09 -14.71 -0.45
C ARG A 523 -12.12 -14.22 0.61
N VAL A 524 -12.67 -13.68 1.69
CA VAL A 524 -11.92 -12.99 2.75
C VAL A 524 -12.12 -13.64 4.11
N PRO A 525 -11.17 -13.52 5.06
CA PRO A 525 -11.44 -13.84 6.45
C PRO A 525 -12.60 -12.98 6.95
N PHE A 526 -13.48 -13.59 7.75
CA PHE A 526 -14.68 -12.94 8.24
C PHE A 526 -15.09 -13.56 9.57
N PHE A 527 -14.75 -12.86 10.65
CA PHE A 527 -14.99 -13.27 12.02
C PHE A 527 -15.86 -12.24 12.72
N VAL A 528 -16.96 -12.68 13.33
CA VAL A 528 -17.82 -11.84 14.16
C VAL A 528 -17.99 -12.52 15.52
N LYS A 529 -17.41 -11.93 16.56
CA LYS A 529 -17.71 -12.28 17.95
C LYS A 529 -18.88 -11.40 18.40
N TYR A 530 -20.02 -12.01 18.67
CA TYR A 530 -21.20 -11.32 19.19
C TYR A 530 -21.10 -11.06 20.70
N PRO A 531 -21.78 -10.02 21.23
CA PRO A 531 -21.92 -9.84 22.68
C PRO A 531 -22.55 -11.08 23.33
N GLY A 532 -22.01 -11.50 24.48
CA GLY A 532 -22.41 -12.71 25.21
C GLY A 532 -21.91 -14.03 24.60
N GLN A 533 -21.30 -14.03 23.41
CA GLN A 533 -20.75 -15.25 22.80
C GLN A 533 -19.51 -15.73 23.57
N ARG A 534 -19.50 -17.04 23.90
CA ARG A 534 -18.42 -17.69 24.67
C ARG A 534 -17.65 -18.76 23.90
N GLU A 535 -18.30 -19.37 22.92
CA GLU A 535 -17.76 -20.44 22.09
C GLU A 535 -17.80 -20.02 20.62
N GLY A 536 -16.80 -20.47 19.86
CA GLY A 536 -16.75 -20.27 18.42
C GLY A 536 -17.76 -21.13 17.68
N LEU A 537 -18.21 -20.62 16.54
CA LEU A 537 -19.10 -21.31 15.61
C LEU A 537 -18.53 -21.16 14.21
N VAL A 538 -18.51 -22.23 13.42
CA VAL A 538 -18.26 -22.13 11.98
C VAL A 538 -19.62 -22.08 11.29
N ASP A 539 -19.88 -21.01 10.54
CA ASP A 539 -21.13 -20.81 9.84
C ASP A 539 -20.89 -20.68 8.33
N GLU A 540 -21.28 -21.72 7.59
CA GLU A 540 -21.09 -21.82 6.14
C GLU A 540 -22.07 -20.96 5.32
N CYS A 541 -22.85 -20.07 5.96
CA CYS A 541 -23.62 -19.06 5.26
C CYS A 541 -22.80 -18.38 4.17
N ALA A 542 -23.45 -18.10 3.04
CA ALA A 542 -22.87 -17.30 1.98
C ALA A 542 -22.85 -15.82 2.38
N ALA A 543 -22.12 -15.49 3.46
CA ALA A 543 -21.99 -14.15 4.00
C ALA A 543 -21.32 -13.22 2.97
N SER A 544 -21.57 -11.93 3.14
CA SER A 544 -20.91 -10.89 2.37
C SER A 544 -20.48 -9.75 3.28
N THR A 545 -19.44 -9.01 2.89
CA THR A 545 -19.05 -7.78 3.58
C THR A 545 -20.18 -6.74 3.62
N LEU A 546 -21.15 -6.77 2.71
CA LEU A 546 -22.36 -5.92 2.77
C LEU A 546 -23.24 -6.20 3.99
N ASP A 547 -23.21 -7.43 4.50
CA ASP A 547 -24.06 -7.87 5.61
C ASP A 547 -23.62 -7.25 6.95
N LEU A 548 -22.39 -6.74 7.04
CA LEU A 548 -21.84 -6.19 8.30
C LEU A 548 -22.61 -4.96 8.78
N PHE A 549 -23.06 -4.09 7.87
CA PHE A 549 -23.84 -2.92 8.27
C PHE A 549 -25.14 -3.32 8.98
N ALA A 550 -25.93 -4.20 8.34
CA ALA A 550 -27.20 -4.67 8.90
C ALA A 550 -26.99 -5.49 10.18
N THR A 551 -25.93 -6.30 10.23
CA THR A 551 -25.54 -7.08 11.41
C THR A 551 -25.16 -6.18 12.59
N VAL A 552 -24.39 -5.12 12.36
CA VAL A 552 -24.05 -4.12 13.38
C VAL A 552 -25.31 -3.39 13.85
N GLN A 553 -26.16 -2.94 12.91
CA GLN A 553 -27.41 -2.27 13.21
C GLN A 553 -28.31 -3.12 14.13
N ALA A 554 -28.49 -4.40 13.80
CA ALA A 554 -29.28 -5.35 14.57
C ALA A 554 -28.65 -5.64 15.95
N THR A 555 -27.33 -5.88 16.00
CA THR A 555 -26.60 -6.16 17.25
C THR A 555 -26.68 -4.99 18.22
N LEU A 556 -26.55 -3.77 17.69
CA LEU A 556 -26.70 -2.53 18.45
C LEU A 556 -28.15 -2.11 18.65
N ARG A 557 -29.14 -2.84 18.12
CA ARG A 557 -30.58 -2.51 18.25
C ARG A 557 -30.90 -1.05 17.87
N ILE A 558 -30.27 -0.55 16.81
CA ILE A 558 -30.55 0.78 16.25
C ILE A 558 -31.48 0.58 15.05
N ASP A 559 -32.60 1.30 14.98
CA ASP A 559 -33.45 1.31 13.79
C ASP A 559 -33.22 2.61 13.03
N SER A 560 -32.56 2.51 11.87
CA SER A 560 -32.29 3.64 10.99
C SER A 560 -33.41 3.92 10.00
N GLY A 561 -34.27 2.92 9.74
CA GLY A 561 -35.18 2.91 8.58
C GLY A 561 -34.46 2.92 7.22
N TRP A 562 -33.14 2.71 7.16
CA TRP A 562 -32.39 2.68 5.92
C TRP A 562 -32.44 1.29 5.27
N GLU A 563 -32.64 1.26 3.96
CA GLU A 563 -32.55 0.04 3.17
C GLU A 563 -31.08 -0.31 2.88
N THR A 564 -30.77 -1.60 2.93
CA THR A 564 -29.44 -2.16 2.70
C THR A 564 -29.54 -3.33 1.73
N ASP A 565 -28.48 -3.55 0.94
CA ASP A 565 -28.33 -4.72 0.07
C ASP A 565 -27.79 -5.95 0.84
N GLY A 566 -27.24 -5.74 2.04
CA GLY A 566 -26.81 -6.80 2.97
C GLY A 566 -27.90 -7.25 3.94
N LEU A 567 -27.68 -8.39 4.59
CA LEU A 567 -28.58 -9.02 5.57
C LEU A 567 -28.00 -9.02 7.00
N ASP A 568 -28.84 -9.16 8.01
CA ASP A 568 -28.39 -9.36 9.40
C ASP A 568 -27.99 -10.82 9.65
N LEU A 569 -26.68 -11.07 9.77
CA LEU A 569 -26.11 -12.40 10.02
C LEU A 569 -26.37 -12.92 11.44
N SER A 570 -26.80 -12.08 12.37
CA SER A 570 -27.09 -12.52 13.75
C SER A 570 -28.40 -13.31 13.87
N SER A 571 -29.30 -13.15 12.89
CA SER A 571 -30.63 -13.75 12.91
C SER A 571 -30.99 -14.50 11.63
N SER A 572 -30.31 -14.21 10.51
CA SER A 572 -30.63 -14.78 9.21
C SER A 572 -29.38 -15.25 8.46
N CYS A 573 -29.50 -16.43 7.87
CA CYS A 573 -28.55 -16.92 6.88
C CYS A 573 -29.12 -16.61 5.49
N PRO A 574 -28.33 -16.09 4.54
CA PRO A 574 -28.76 -15.94 3.16
C PRO A 574 -29.11 -17.31 2.55
N ASP A 575 -30.36 -17.47 2.10
CA ASP A 575 -30.84 -18.74 1.51
C ASP A 575 -30.14 -19.08 0.19
N GLU A 576 -29.74 -18.05 -0.56
CA GLU A 576 -28.99 -18.21 -1.81
C GLU A 576 -27.49 -18.21 -1.54
N ARG A 577 -26.80 -19.27 -1.96
CA ARG A 577 -25.33 -19.35 -1.91
C ARG A 577 -24.61 -18.43 -2.91
N ASN A 578 -25.31 -17.43 -3.46
CA ASN A 578 -24.81 -16.57 -4.52
C ASN A 578 -24.58 -15.16 -4.01
N ARG A 579 -23.38 -14.62 -4.26
CA ARG A 579 -23.06 -13.20 -4.08
C ARG A 579 -22.54 -12.61 -5.38
N VAL A 580 -22.49 -11.29 -5.46
CA VAL A 580 -22.04 -10.59 -6.67
C VAL A 580 -20.66 -9.99 -6.42
N ALA A 581 -19.70 -10.42 -7.21
CA ALA A 581 -18.39 -9.80 -7.33
C ALA A 581 -18.45 -8.71 -8.41
N THR A 582 -17.95 -7.51 -8.11
CA THR A 582 -18.01 -6.35 -9.01
C THR A 582 -16.63 -5.72 -9.18
N TRP A 583 -16.28 -5.38 -10.40
CA TRP A 583 -15.04 -4.70 -10.79
C TRP A 583 -15.35 -3.50 -11.72
N PRO A 584 -14.36 -2.64 -12.07
CA PRO A 584 -14.58 -1.56 -13.02
C PRO A 584 -15.14 -2.09 -14.35
N GLY A 585 -16.39 -1.73 -14.64
CA GLY A 585 -17.06 -2.07 -15.90
C GLY A 585 -17.67 -3.48 -15.98
N GLY A 586 -17.72 -4.25 -14.88
CA GLY A 586 -18.34 -5.57 -14.90
C GLY A 586 -18.70 -6.16 -13.54
N SER A 587 -19.51 -7.22 -13.55
CA SER A 587 -19.86 -8.02 -12.37
C SER A 587 -20.11 -9.47 -12.77
N THR A 588 -20.00 -10.37 -11.80
CA THR A 588 -20.36 -11.78 -11.95
C THR A 588 -20.97 -12.32 -10.66
N PRO A 589 -22.01 -13.17 -10.74
CA PRO A 589 -22.39 -13.97 -9.59
C PRO A 589 -21.26 -14.95 -9.25
N MET A 590 -21.07 -15.17 -7.96
CA MET A 590 -20.18 -16.16 -7.37
C MET A 590 -21.01 -17.03 -6.44
N THR A 591 -21.09 -18.32 -6.75
CA THR A 591 -21.63 -19.32 -5.83
C THR A 591 -20.51 -19.73 -4.89
N VAL A 592 -20.74 -19.69 -3.58
CA VAL A 592 -19.75 -20.09 -2.60
C VAL A 592 -20.03 -21.48 -2.04
N ASN A 593 -19.00 -22.31 -2.09
CA ASN A 593 -18.93 -23.56 -1.33
C ASN A 593 -17.57 -23.69 -0.63
N THR A 594 -17.54 -24.52 0.41
CA THR A 594 -16.32 -24.89 1.14
C THR A 594 -15.36 -25.66 0.23
N ASP A 595 -15.89 -26.49 -0.69
CA ASP A 595 -15.08 -27.23 -1.69
C ASP A 595 -14.22 -26.30 -2.57
N ASP A 596 -14.74 -25.12 -2.94
CA ASP A 596 -13.99 -24.16 -3.76
C ASP A 596 -12.76 -23.64 -2.99
N LEU A 597 -12.92 -23.36 -1.70
CA LEU A 597 -11.83 -22.94 -0.80
C LEU A 597 -10.80 -24.06 -0.64
N GLU A 598 -11.24 -25.30 -0.40
CA GLU A 598 -10.34 -26.45 -0.28
C GLU A 598 -9.53 -26.68 -1.57
N GLU A 599 -10.12 -26.45 -2.75
CA GLU A 599 -9.37 -26.50 -4.02
C GLU A 599 -8.29 -25.42 -4.08
N ARG A 600 -8.56 -24.21 -3.58
CA ARG A 600 -7.54 -23.14 -3.48
C ARG A 600 -6.44 -23.52 -2.50
N VAL A 601 -6.80 -24.04 -1.33
CA VAL A 601 -5.85 -24.53 -0.31
C VAL A 601 -4.95 -25.62 -0.91
N ALA A 602 -5.53 -26.61 -1.58
CA ALA A 602 -4.78 -27.67 -2.25
C ALA A 602 -3.89 -27.15 -3.40
N TRP A 603 -4.34 -26.10 -4.11
CA TRP A 603 -3.56 -25.48 -5.18
C TRP A 603 -2.25 -24.88 -4.66
N TYR A 604 -2.33 -24.09 -3.60
CA TYR A 604 -1.18 -23.45 -2.97
C TYR A 604 -0.40 -24.40 -2.05
N GLY A 605 -1.05 -25.46 -1.56
CA GLY A 605 -0.45 -26.57 -0.81
C GLY A 605 0.70 -27.27 -1.55
N ARG A 606 0.72 -27.21 -2.89
CA ARG A 606 1.83 -27.74 -3.70
C ARG A 606 3.11 -26.91 -3.62
N TRP A 607 3.00 -25.68 -3.11
CA TRP A 607 4.13 -24.76 -2.94
C TRP A 607 4.57 -24.69 -1.49
N VAL A 608 3.62 -24.49 -0.58
CA VAL A 608 3.83 -24.47 0.86
C VAL A 608 2.74 -25.32 1.47
N ASP A 609 3.12 -26.37 2.21
CA ASP A 609 2.19 -27.30 2.85
C ASP A 609 1.10 -26.54 3.62
N ALA A 610 -0.17 -26.79 3.34
CA ALA A 610 -1.29 -26.06 3.97
C ALA A 610 -1.36 -26.32 5.48
N ASP A 611 -0.97 -27.51 5.95
CA ASP A 611 -1.07 -27.93 7.35
C ASP A 611 0.25 -27.70 8.14
N GLY A 612 1.30 -27.29 7.44
CA GLY A 612 2.61 -27.05 8.04
C GLY A 612 2.61 -25.90 9.03
N ASP A 613 3.58 -25.90 9.94
CA ASP A 613 3.84 -24.78 10.86
C ASP A 613 4.40 -23.54 10.14
N VAL A 614 4.87 -22.55 10.90
CA VAL A 614 5.54 -21.35 10.36
C VAL A 614 6.81 -21.72 9.59
N ASP A 615 7.55 -22.75 9.99
CA ASP A 615 8.80 -23.13 9.34
C ASP A 615 8.55 -23.75 7.96
N ALA A 616 7.39 -24.39 7.75
CA ALA A 616 7.01 -24.96 6.46
C ALA A 616 7.02 -23.92 5.31
N ILE A 617 6.87 -22.62 5.62
CA ILE A 617 7.00 -21.53 4.64
C ILE A 617 8.34 -21.60 3.90
N TYR A 618 9.42 -22.05 4.56
CA TYR A 618 10.77 -22.06 3.99
C TYR A 618 11.22 -23.44 3.51
N ARG A 619 10.47 -24.51 3.85
CA ARG A 619 10.79 -25.91 3.55
C ARG A 619 10.02 -26.41 2.33
N THR A 620 10.15 -25.71 1.20
CA THR A 620 9.30 -25.92 0.02
C THR A 620 9.86 -26.91 -1.00
N GLY A 621 11.15 -27.26 -0.91
CA GLY A 621 11.79 -28.23 -1.78
C GLY A 621 12.19 -29.54 -1.08
N PRO A 622 12.70 -30.52 -1.85
CA PRO A 622 13.14 -31.82 -1.34
C PRO A 622 14.18 -31.77 -0.23
N ALA A 623 15.01 -30.72 -0.18
CA ALA A 623 16.03 -30.51 0.84
C ALA A 623 15.53 -29.73 2.07
N GLY A 624 14.22 -29.47 2.17
CA GLY A 624 13.64 -28.57 3.17
C GLY A 624 13.94 -29.00 4.61
N GLU A 625 14.14 -30.29 4.84
CA GLU A 625 14.57 -30.84 6.13
C GLU A 625 15.94 -30.33 6.61
N LEU A 626 16.77 -29.77 5.71
CA LEU A 626 18.05 -29.16 6.04
C LEU A 626 17.91 -27.70 6.50
N VAL A 627 16.79 -27.02 6.22
CA VAL A 627 16.56 -25.64 6.68
C VAL A 627 16.41 -25.62 8.20
N GLY A 628 17.26 -24.81 8.85
CA GLY A 628 17.44 -24.76 10.30
C GLY A 628 18.63 -25.56 10.82
N THR A 629 19.34 -26.29 9.96
CA THR A 629 20.52 -27.09 10.34
C THR A 629 21.84 -26.38 10.04
N ARG A 630 22.94 -26.84 10.66
CA ARG A 630 24.29 -26.34 10.37
C ARG A 630 24.86 -27.00 9.11
N ALA A 631 25.39 -26.19 8.21
CA ALA A 631 26.21 -26.64 7.10
C ALA A 631 27.53 -27.27 7.62
N PRO A 632 28.05 -28.33 6.98
CA PRO A 632 29.31 -28.96 7.41
C PRO A 632 30.51 -28.04 7.24
N THR A 633 31.45 -28.04 8.20
CA THR A 633 32.67 -27.22 8.14
C THR A 633 33.77 -27.80 7.25
N ASP A 634 33.74 -29.09 6.98
CA ASP A 634 34.73 -29.87 6.23
C ASP A 634 34.25 -30.32 4.85
N ALA A 635 33.17 -29.70 4.35
CA ALA A 635 32.64 -30.01 3.02
C ALA A 635 33.58 -29.58 1.89
N GLY A 636 33.62 -30.40 0.83
CA GLY A 636 34.28 -30.04 -0.42
C GLY A 636 33.57 -28.89 -1.14
N ARG A 637 34.25 -28.32 -2.15
CA ARG A 637 33.68 -27.29 -3.04
C ARG A 637 32.93 -27.90 -4.22
N ASP A 638 31.92 -27.17 -4.69
CA ASP A 638 31.26 -27.40 -5.97
C ASP A 638 31.52 -26.20 -6.90
N GLU A 639 32.56 -26.35 -7.72
CA GLU A 639 33.00 -25.34 -8.71
C GLU A 639 32.10 -25.31 -9.96
N ARG A 640 31.06 -26.15 -10.02
CA ARG A 640 30.13 -26.17 -11.16
C ARG A 640 29.16 -25.01 -11.11
N PHE A 641 28.97 -24.39 -9.95
CA PHE A 641 28.05 -23.29 -9.76
C PHE A 641 28.77 -21.98 -9.54
N ARG A 642 28.16 -20.89 -10.01
CA ARG A 642 28.51 -19.53 -9.62
C ARG A 642 27.25 -18.82 -9.20
N VAL A 643 27.30 -18.14 -8.06
CA VAL A 643 26.19 -17.37 -7.53
C VAL A 643 26.60 -15.90 -7.41
N ARG A 644 25.69 -15.00 -7.74
CA ARG A 644 25.80 -13.57 -7.49
C ARG A 644 24.59 -13.14 -6.69
N LEU A 645 24.82 -12.78 -5.43
CA LEU A 645 23.81 -12.14 -4.59
C LEU A 645 23.65 -10.69 -5.05
N GLY A 646 22.41 -10.25 -5.23
CA GLY A 646 22.06 -8.90 -5.68
C GLY A 646 21.62 -7.97 -4.56
N ASN A 647 21.43 -8.51 -3.35
CA ASN A 647 21.05 -7.78 -2.14
C ASN A 647 21.96 -8.14 -0.95
N ASP A 648 23.27 -8.22 -1.17
CA ASP A 648 24.26 -8.55 -0.13
C ASP A 648 24.30 -7.52 1.00
N GLU A 649 23.94 -6.26 0.70
CA GLU A 649 23.81 -5.20 1.68
C GLU A 649 22.78 -5.49 2.78
N GLU A 650 21.73 -6.28 2.52
CA GLU A 650 20.70 -6.60 3.52
C GLU A 650 21.22 -7.52 4.64
N PHE A 651 22.37 -8.16 4.45
CA PHE A 651 23.01 -9.02 5.45
C PHE A 651 24.00 -8.27 6.35
N THR A 652 24.04 -6.94 6.24
CA THR A 652 24.84 -6.05 7.10
C THR A 652 23.93 -5.23 8.00
N GLY A 653 24.35 -4.99 9.24
CA GLY A 653 23.57 -4.21 10.21
C GLY A 653 22.20 -4.79 10.53
N VAL A 654 22.05 -6.12 10.56
CA VAL A 654 20.80 -6.79 10.93
C VAL A 654 20.42 -6.42 12.37
N GLY A 655 19.15 -6.12 12.56
CA GLY A 655 18.56 -5.71 13.83
C GLY A 655 18.02 -6.86 14.68
N SER A 656 17.66 -6.49 15.90
CA SER A 656 17.14 -7.38 16.95
C SER A 656 15.70 -7.05 17.39
N ALA A 657 15.26 -5.80 17.21
CA ALA A 657 13.94 -5.35 17.65
C ALA A 657 12.93 -5.32 16.49
N PRO A 658 11.61 -5.34 16.78
CA PRO A 658 10.57 -5.17 15.77
C PRO A 658 10.83 -3.96 14.86
N PHE A 659 10.58 -4.14 13.57
CA PHE A 659 10.77 -3.17 12.49
C PHE A 659 12.22 -2.74 12.21
N GLU A 660 13.20 -3.30 12.92
CA GLU A 660 14.61 -3.18 12.54
C GLU A 660 14.94 -4.06 11.31
N PRO A 661 16.04 -3.77 10.59
CA PRO A 661 16.43 -4.49 9.38
C PRO A 661 16.61 -6.00 9.59
N VAL A 662 16.10 -6.83 8.67
CA VAL A 662 16.48 -8.25 8.52
C VAL A 662 16.27 -8.67 7.06
N PRO A 663 17.17 -9.46 6.45
CA PRO A 663 16.92 -10.00 5.12
C PRO A 663 15.79 -11.03 5.20
N THR A 664 14.71 -10.80 4.47
CA THR A 664 13.59 -11.75 4.31
C THR A 664 13.74 -12.62 3.07
N ARG A 665 14.57 -12.19 2.12
CA ARG A 665 14.86 -12.91 0.88
C ARG A 665 16.35 -12.80 0.52
N ALA A 666 16.88 -13.84 -0.12
CA ALA A 666 18.12 -13.75 -0.89
C ALA A 666 17.76 -13.68 -2.37
N VAL A 667 18.14 -12.59 -3.04
CA VAL A 667 17.80 -12.33 -4.44
C VAL A 667 19.08 -12.27 -5.25
N GLY A 668 19.13 -12.93 -6.40
CA GLY A 668 20.36 -12.96 -7.17
C GLY A 668 20.28 -13.72 -8.48
N THR A 669 21.45 -14.10 -8.98
CA THR A 669 21.56 -14.96 -10.15
C THR A 669 22.47 -16.15 -9.87
N ILE A 670 22.10 -17.31 -10.41
CA ILE A 670 22.86 -18.55 -10.32
C ILE A 670 23.16 -19.07 -11.71
N LYS A 671 24.36 -19.62 -11.91
CA LYS A 671 24.79 -20.22 -13.17
C LYS A 671 25.45 -21.56 -12.91
N ALA A 672 24.93 -22.61 -13.53
CA ALA A 672 25.55 -23.92 -13.57
C ALA A 672 26.41 -24.05 -14.84
N SER A 673 27.62 -24.60 -14.74
CA SER A 673 28.51 -24.85 -15.89
C SER A 673 28.17 -26.15 -16.62
N THR A 674 27.44 -27.05 -15.97
CA THR A 674 27.04 -28.37 -16.48
C THR A 674 25.60 -28.65 -16.07
N ALA A 675 24.97 -29.64 -16.70
CA ALA A 675 23.62 -30.07 -16.33
C ALA A 675 23.60 -30.56 -14.89
N LEU A 676 22.55 -30.19 -14.16
CA LEU A 676 22.41 -30.58 -12.76
C LEU A 676 22.08 -32.07 -12.69
N PRO A 677 22.78 -32.84 -11.85
CA PRO A 677 22.34 -34.19 -11.55
C PRO A 677 20.96 -34.15 -10.90
N ASP A 678 20.09 -35.09 -11.27
CA ASP A 678 18.78 -35.24 -10.66
C ASP A 678 18.86 -35.25 -9.12
N GLY A 679 17.95 -34.51 -8.48
CA GLY A 679 17.88 -34.37 -7.02
C GLY A 679 18.98 -33.51 -6.40
N THR A 680 19.61 -32.63 -7.19
CA THR A 680 20.51 -31.58 -6.67
C THR A 680 19.71 -30.34 -6.33
N GLU A 681 19.69 -29.97 -5.05
CA GLU A 681 19.09 -28.75 -4.55
C GLU A 681 20.17 -27.71 -4.24
N VAL A 682 19.80 -26.43 -4.23
CA VAL A 682 20.68 -25.32 -3.82
C VAL A 682 20.10 -24.64 -2.60
N LEU A 683 20.95 -24.42 -1.60
CA LEU A 683 20.60 -23.90 -0.29
C LEU A 683 21.35 -22.60 -0.01
N VAL A 684 20.72 -21.72 0.76
CA VAL A 684 21.31 -20.49 1.28
C VAL A 684 21.63 -20.71 2.76
N ALA A 685 22.86 -20.41 3.16
CA ALA A 685 23.28 -20.45 4.55
C ALA A 685 23.88 -19.12 5.00
N VAL A 686 23.52 -18.70 6.20
CA VAL A 686 23.99 -17.48 6.87
C VAL A 686 24.77 -17.91 8.10
N ASP A 687 26.04 -17.51 8.19
CA ASP A 687 26.99 -17.94 9.25
C ASP A 687 27.01 -19.47 9.46
N GLY A 688 26.89 -20.22 8.36
CA GLY A 688 26.87 -21.67 8.36
C GLY A 688 25.56 -22.31 8.83
N ILE A 689 24.49 -21.54 9.07
CA ILE A 689 23.13 -22.05 9.30
C ILE A 689 22.35 -21.99 8.00
N ILE A 690 21.77 -23.10 7.56
CA ILE A 690 20.93 -23.16 6.37
C ILE A 690 19.59 -22.48 6.69
N VAL A 691 19.26 -21.42 5.96
CA VAL A 691 18.09 -20.56 6.23
C VAL A 691 17.07 -20.52 5.10
N GLY A 692 17.38 -21.07 3.93
CA GLY A 692 16.43 -21.10 2.81
C GLY A 692 16.93 -21.92 1.63
N GLU A 693 16.06 -22.05 0.62
CA GLU A 693 16.30 -22.84 -0.59
C GLU A 693 16.15 -22.00 -1.86
N VAL A 694 17.02 -22.27 -2.83
CA VAL A 694 16.99 -21.66 -4.16
C VAL A 694 16.33 -22.66 -5.12
N ARG A 695 15.00 -22.61 -5.21
CA ARG A 695 14.22 -23.59 -5.99
C ARG A 695 14.46 -23.43 -7.49
N GLU A 696 14.71 -22.21 -7.97
CA GLU A 696 14.97 -21.91 -9.39
C GLU A 696 16.25 -22.59 -9.90
N ALA A 697 17.11 -23.06 -8.99
CA ALA A 697 18.31 -23.76 -9.36
C ALA A 697 18.01 -25.06 -10.12
N SER A 698 16.89 -25.75 -9.83
CA SER A 698 16.52 -26.98 -10.55
C SER A 698 16.32 -26.77 -12.06
N ASP A 699 15.94 -25.56 -12.43
CA ASP A 699 15.63 -25.17 -13.81
C ASP A 699 16.82 -24.48 -14.51
N ALA A 700 17.96 -24.38 -13.83
CA ALA A 700 19.14 -23.72 -14.36
C ALA A 700 19.72 -24.49 -15.56
N ARG A 701 19.79 -23.80 -16.70
CA ARG A 701 20.40 -24.34 -17.93
C ARG A 701 21.92 -24.18 -17.90
N PRO A 702 22.68 -25.19 -18.38
CA PRO A 702 24.13 -25.11 -18.41
C PRO A 702 24.60 -23.89 -19.22
N GLY A 703 25.41 -23.04 -18.60
CA GLY A 703 25.98 -21.87 -19.26
C GLY A 703 25.11 -20.61 -19.21
N GLU A 704 23.88 -20.67 -18.70
CA GLU A 704 22.98 -19.53 -18.59
C GLU A 704 22.89 -19.01 -17.14
N TRP A 705 22.61 -17.72 -16.97
CA TRP A 705 22.30 -17.16 -15.66
C TRP A 705 20.80 -17.24 -15.42
N THR A 706 20.40 -17.85 -14.32
CA THR A 706 19.01 -17.92 -13.86
C THR A 706 18.84 -16.97 -12.69
N HIS A 707 17.83 -16.10 -12.75
CA HIS A 707 17.47 -15.26 -11.60
C HIS A 707 16.78 -16.13 -10.54
N PHE A 708 17.06 -15.87 -9.27
CA PHE A 708 16.43 -16.58 -8.17
C PHE A 708 15.99 -15.62 -7.07
N SER A 709 15.01 -16.08 -6.30
CA SER A 709 14.62 -15.41 -5.07
C SER A 709 14.23 -16.44 -4.01
N ALA A 710 15.09 -16.59 -3.00
CA ALA A 710 14.87 -17.55 -1.92
C ALA A 710 14.28 -16.83 -0.70
N SER A 711 13.13 -17.29 -0.21
CA SER A 711 12.61 -16.86 1.10
C SER A 711 13.55 -17.36 2.21
N LEU A 712 13.84 -16.50 3.19
CA LEU A 712 14.77 -16.79 4.28
C LEU A 712 14.02 -16.92 5.61
N MET A 713 14.39 -17.94 6.38
CA MET A 713 13.97 -18.13 7.77
C MET A 713 14.66 -17.11 8.67
N SER A 714 14.26 -15.84 8.54
CA SER A 714 14.92 -14.66 9.15
C SER A 714 15.07 -14.74 10.67
N ARG A 715 14.20 -15.49 11.36
CA ARG A 715 14.33 -15.75 12.81
C ARG A 715 15.64 -16.44 13.22
N LEU A 716 16.34 -17.06 12.28
CA LEU A 716 17.66 -17.69 12.50
C LEU A 716 18.82 -16.73 12.27
N ILE A 717 18.57 -15.53 11.75
CA ILE A 717 19.56 -14.50 11.46
C ILE A 717 19.55 -13.53 12.64
N GLY A 718 20.62 -13.56 13.45
CA GLY A 718 20.78 -12.68 14.61
C GLY A 718 21.10 -11.24 14.21
N PRO A 719 21.34 -10.34 15.17
CA PRO A 719 21.79 -8.99 14.85
C PRO A 719 23.28 -8.95 14.46
N GLY A 720 23.64 -8.05 13.56
CA GLY A 720 25.02 -7.81 13.11
C GLY A 720 25.25 -7.97 11.62
N ASP A 721 26.52 -8.15 11.25
CA ASP A 721 26.96 -8.41 9.89
C ASP A 721 27.16 -9.91 9.68
N HIS A 722 26.69 -10.44 8.56
CA HIS A 722 26.64 -11.88 8.33
C HIS A 722 27.32 -12.31 7.02
N GLU A 723 27.94 -13.49 7.04
CA GLU A 723 28.45 -14.14 5.83
C GLU A 723 27.35 -14.98 5.18
N VAL A 724 27.08 -14.71 3.89
CA VAL A 724 26.17 -15.53 3.09
C VAL A 724 26.94 -16.52 2.25
N THR A 725 26.55 -17.78 2.31
CA THR A 725 27.15 -18.88 1.57
C THR A 725 26.09 -19.71 0.87
N PHE A 726 26.42 -20.24 -0.30
CA PHE A 726 25.52 -21.11 -1.07
C PHE A 726 26.07 -22.53 -1.09
N TRP A 727 25.15 -23.49 -1.06
CA TRP A 727 25.48 -24.91 -0.92
C TRP A 727 24.68 -25.73 -1.90
N THR A 728 25.31 -26.73 -2.50
CA THR A 728 24.57 -27.81 -3.18
C THR A 728 24.29 -28.90 -2.16
N ALA A 729 23.09 -29.48 -2.25
CA ALA A 729 22.69 -30.64 -1.47
C ALA A 729 22.22 -31.72 -2.43
N ARG A 730 22.76 -32.94 -2.29
CA ARG A 730 22.32 -34.07 -3.09
C ARG A 730 22.12 -35.30 -2.22
N ARG A 731 21.05 -36.04 -2.49
CA ARG A 731 20.79 -37.36 -1.90
C ARG A 731 21.06 -38.45 -2.95
N PRO A 732 22.11 -39.28 -2.80
CA PRO A 732 22.45 -40.29 -3.82
C PRO A 732 21.39 -41.38 -4.00
N LEU A 733 20.60 -41.66 -2.95
CA LEU A 733 19.51 -42.65 -2.92
C LEU A 733 18.36 -42.13 -2.05
N ALA A 734 17.13 -42.58 -2.34
CA ALA A 734 16.00 -42.34 -1.44
C ALA A 734 16.28 -42.99 -0.06
N GLY A 735 16.13 -42.23 1.03
CA GLY A 735 16.47 -42.60 2.40
C GLY A 735 17.96 -42.42 2.78
N GLY A 736 18.83 -42.01 1.85
CA GLY A 736 20.25 -41.75 2.13
C GLY A 736 20.52 -40.43 2.87
N ARG A 737 21.75 -40.25 3.35
CA ARG A 737 22.18 -38.96 3.92
C ARG A 737 22.42 -37.92 2.83
N TRP A 738 22.09 -36.66 3.12
CA TRP A 738 22.46 -35.54 2.27
C TRP A 738 23.97 -35.34 2.23
N VAL A 739 24.50 -35.14 1.03
CA VAL A 739 25.89 -34.72 0.81
C VAL A 739 25.86 -33.25 0.41
N LEU A 740 26.43 -32.40 1.26
CA LEU A 740 26.52 -30.97 1.03
C LEU A 740 27.91 -30.60 0.49
N ARG A 741 27.94 -29.64 -0.44
CA ARG A 741 29.18 -29.01 -0.93
C ARG A 741 28.99 -27.51 -1.04
N ARG A 742 29.99 -26.75 -0.58
CA ARG A 742 29.96 -25.29 -0.66
C ARG A 742 30.18 -24.85 -2.10
N ILE A 743 29.35 -23.95 -2.61
CA ILE A 743 29.53 -23.37 -3.96
C ILE A 743 30.74 -22.42 -3.93
N GLY A 744 31.60 -22.55 -4.95
CA GLY A 744 32.93 -21.95 -5.04
C GLY A 744 32.99 -20.60 -5.71
#